data_AF-J4IAE7-F1
#
_entry.id   AF-J4IAE7-F1
#
_cell.length_a   1.000
_cell.length_b   1.000
_cell.length_c   1.000
_cell.angle_alpha   90.00
_cell.angle_beta   90.00
_cell.angle_gamma   90.00
#
_symmetry.space_group_name_H-M   'P 1'
#
loop_
_entity.id
_entity.type
_entity.pdbx_description
1 polymer ?
#
loop_
_entity_poly.entity_id
_entity_poly.type
_entity_poly.pdbx_seq_one_letter_code
_entity_poly.pdbx_strand_id
1 'polypeptide(L)'
;MSQFPQFWPTDYNLGWTGYIRVDGTNYKWLGGAANCVQANLTSFTITPTQTIYNVQAGPMDVTVVFLSPIEGPGVTFQASDDNTVRGGFQTQGSLNSQQEDTDYRAISDNWPTFAMAVDLGNIQTISSPLVWTVGYVRDPSIKYTTAAGITQLRYLFFRTKYSATVDLIVDFLSDYSDALARSESFDSQLIQNASSISTEYSQVVALSTRQVFGAIDITVSNGTDGSLNASDVMIFMRNMGINQRVNPVEILYASFPAFLYINASFGKPLLAPLLEYQGSPKTALPYAMSDLGTSYPIASGEQASDTESSQGVEQCGNMLIMTLAHARFTGDGSLVSQHYDLLRSWATYLVENSETPTNQVDADSQSAANMTNLAIKGIIGIQAMAEMSEAIGNASDFRLFSSAAATYINAWQSLAVSSRSGSQHIKFTYQDTSSWTLAYNLYADRLLETNLINQSLYSLQTQYYQTMLESIPENSSLEYDSNANGEANDAWLSFTAATATDATTRNSFLSLVWNHASSNLTAEVFPTTYGAGTGNATQGFASPAQGAIFAPLTLDLSSQTITFPPPSSIEDSNEGGSKNSIGAIVGGVVGGVVGFIAVVLAGFFVWRRSQQSRRLLEKDACLESSHARPFQYEAPLGVSGEDLPEHVQLFAPLTSQKLRGHLQVQALALPISSGQTVPSTSQEPPSISTQETHSPSAINSSREATSPASDMSGLRAEMENLRRAVEQIAAPPEYVG
;
A
#
# COMPACT_ATOMS: atom_id res chain seq x y z
N MET A 1 7.31 3.34 27.80
CA MET A 1 7.49 2.13 26.99
C MET A 1 8.69 2.31 26.07
N SER A 2 9.84 1.75 26.45
CA SER A 2 11.14 2.00 25.81
C SER A 2 11.75 0.77 25.13
N GLN A 3 10.96 -0.25 24.78
CA GLN A 3 11.46 -1.47 24.13
C GLN A 3 10.56 -1.99 23.02
N PHE A 4 11.21 -2.52 21.98
CA PHE A 4 10.66 -3.07 20.73
C PHE A 4 9.57 -4.11 21.04
N PRO A 5 8.49 -4.18 20.26
CA PRO A 5 7.65 -5.37 20.16
C PRO A 5 8.40 -6.45 19.34
N GLN A 6 7.92 -7.70 19.31
CA GLN A 6 8.41 -8.93 18.62
C GLN A 6 7.23 -9.86 18.37
N PHE A 7 7.37 -10.69 17.34
CA PHE A 7 6.45 -11.72 16.96
C PHE A 7 7.25 -12.99 17.05
N TRP A 8 6.64 -13.95 17.70
CA TRP A 8 7.19 -15.26 17.86
C TRP A 8 7.08 -16.04 16.52
N PRO A 9 8.12 -16.69 15.90
CA PRO A 9 9.15 -17.61 16.43
C PRO A 9 10.56 -17.15 16.76
N THR A 10 10.86 -15.87 16.71
CA THR A 10 12.27 -15.49 16.74
C THR A 10 12.43 -14.22 17.57
N ASP A 11 13.53 -14.11 18.32
CA ASP A 11 14.08 -12.94 19.05
C ASP A 11 14.22 -11.67 18.18
N TYR A 12 13.68 -11.71 16.95
CA TYR A 12 13.43 -10.55 16.15
C TYR A 12 12.51 -9.63 16.90
N ASN A 13 13.10 -8.55 17.43
CA ASN A 13 12.51 -7.22 17.40
C ASN A 13 11.57 -7.21 16.19
N LEU A 14 10.25 -7.18 16.41
CA LEU A 14 9.26 -6.91 15.36
C LEU A 14 9.66 -5.64 14.62
N GLY A 15 10.52 -4.83 15.24
CA GLY A 15 10.93 -3.53 14.77
C GLY A 15 9.77 -2.57 14.88
N TRP A 16 8.69 -2.94 15.58
CA TRP A 16 7.49 -2.13 15.75
C TRP A 16 7.75 -1.03 16.76
N THR A 17 8.61 -0.12 16.38
CA THR A 17 8.70 1.15 17.03
C THR A 17 7.51 2.00 16.65
N GLY A 18 6.65 2.23 17.63
CA GLY A 18 5.69 3.30 17.62
C GLY A 18 6.41 4.60 17.94
N TYR A 19 6.68 5.39 16.90
CA TYR A 19 7.02 6.79 17.05
C TYR A 19 5.77 7.62 16.81
N ILE A 20 5.60 8.69 17.58
CA ILE A 20 4.73 9.82 17.26
C ILE A 20 5.67 11.01 17.17
N ARG A 21 5.85 11.60 15.98
CA ARG A 21 6.63 12.83 15.85
C ARG A 21 5.69 14.03 15.94
N VAL A 22 5.88 14.87 16.95
CA VAL A 22 5.09 16.10 17.15
C VAL A 22 6.06 17.29 17.16
N ASP A 23 5.75 18.32 16.37
CA ASP A 23 6.55 19.57 16.26
C ASP A 23 8.07 19.36 16.09
N GLY A 24 8.45 18.38 15.26
CA GLY A 24 9.85 18.09 14.95
C GLY A 24 10.54 17.19 15.98
N THR A 25 9.90 16.93 17.12
CA THR A 25 10.38 16.08 18.22
C THR A 25 9.79 14.67 18.10
N ASN A 26 10.64 13.65 18.07
CA ASN A 26 10.21 12.26 18.02
C ASN A 26 9.83 11.76 19.41
N TYR A 27 8.60 11.30 19.60
CA TYR A 27 8.14 10.65 20.82
C TYR A 27 8.01 9.15 20.60
N LYS A 28 8.55 8.31 21.47
CA LYS A 28 8.36 6.85 21.42
C LYS A 28 7.20 6.42 22.30
N TRP A 29 6.21 5.74 21.75
CA TRP A 29 5.07 5.21 22.50
C TRP A 29 5.04 3.69 22.57
N LEU A 30 5.75 3.03 21.65
CA LEU A 30 5.98 1.59 21.61
C LEU A 30 7.40 1.41 21.05
N GLY A 31 8.18 0.50 21.58
CA GLY A 31 9.46 0.21 20.94
C GLY A 31 10.73 0.81 21.54
N GLY A 32 11.87 0.25 21.13
CA GLY A 32 13.22 0.54 21.64
C GLY A 32 13.94 1.63 20.86
N ALA A 33 13.30 2.80 20.76
CA ALA A 33 13.80 3.93 19.99
C ALA A 33 14.90 4.75 20.70
N ALA A 34 15.98 5.07 19.97
CA ALA A 34 17.03 6.02 20.35
C ALA A 34 16.79 7.40 19.69
N ASN A 35 17.28 8.49 20.30
CA ASN A 35 17.08 9.89 19.85
C ASN A 35 15.61 10.36 19.84
N CYS A 36 14.81 9.92 20.83
CA CYS A 36 13.39 10.24 20.95
C CYS A 36 13.01 10.54 22.40
N VAL A 37 12.07 11.46 22.59
CA VAL A 37 11.38 11.71 23.85
C VAL A 37 10.40 10.56 24.12
N GLN A 38 10.09 10.21 25.37
CA GLN A 38 9.11 9.15 25.66
C GLN A 38 7.69 9.74 25.62
N ALA A 39 6.77 9.13 24.87
CA ALA A 39 5.34 9.44 24.97
C ALA A 39 4.80 8.90 26.30
N ASN A 40 3.90 9.67 26.91
CA ASN A 40 3.35 9.43 28.22
C ASN A 40 2.04 8.63 28.14
N LEU A 41 2.02 7.38 28.59
CA LEU A 41 0.78 6.60 28.68
C LEU A 41 -0.16 7.21 29.74
N THR A 42 -1.25 7.85 29.32
CA THR A 42 -2.24 8.51 30.18
C THR A 42 -3.31 7.56 30.71
N SER A 43 -3.64 6.49 29.98
CA SER A 43 -4.47 5.39 30.49
C SER A 43 -4.29 4.14 29.67
N PHE A 44 -4.66 3.00 30.25
CA PHE A 44 -4.86 1.77 29.50
C PHE A 44 -6.18 1.12 29.92
N THR A 45 -6.84 0.43 29.00
CA THR A 45 -8.09 -0.27 29.23
C THR A 45 -8.02 -1.63 28.55
N ILE A 46 -8.20 -2.67 29.33
CA ILE A 46 -8.25 -4.05 28.84
C ILE A 46 -9.71 -4.50 28.91
N THR A 47 -10.20 -5.04 27.81
CA THR A 47 -11.51 -5.66 27.65
C THR A 47 -11.30 -7.06 27.08
N PRO A 48 -12.31 -7.95 27.16
CA PRO A 48 -12.20 -9.30 26.59
C PRO A 48 -11.78 -9.34 25.10
N THR A 49 -12.00 -8.26 24.36
CA THR A 49 -11.73 -8.18 22.92
C THR A 49 -10.66 -7.15 22.54
N GLN A 50 -10.11 -6.39 23.50
CA GLN A 50 -9.19 -5.29 23.21
C GLN A 50 -8.24 -4.96 24.36
N THR A 51 -7.04 -4.51 24.01
CA THR A 51 -6.14 -3.75 24.87
C THR A 51 -5.94 -2.35 24.27
N ILE A 52 -6.40 -1.32 24.96
CA ILE A 52 -6.35 0.09 24.54
C ILE A 52 -5.31 0.82 25.37
N TYR A 53 -4.37 1.53 24.75
CA TYR A 53 -3.44 2.47 25.37
C TYR A 53 -3.77 3.88 24.92
N ASN A 54 -3.87 4.84 25.83
CA ASN A 54 -3.90 6.26 25.51
C ASN A 54 -2.55 6.85 25.90
N VAL A 55 -1.81 7.40 24.95
CA VAL A 55 -0.44 7.91 25.05
C VAL A 55 -0.37 9.37 24.59
N GLN A 56 0.11 10.27 25.43
CA GLN A 56 0.34 11.67 25.13
C GLN A 56 1.77 11.88 24.62
N ALA A 57 1.91 12.36 23.39
CA ALA A 57 3.17 12.69 22.73
C ALA A 57 3.22 14.19 22.42
N GLY A 58 3.98 14.95 23.21
CA GLY A 58 3.96 16.42 23.12
C GLY A 58 2.55 16.99 23.40
N PRO A 59 2.04 17.94 22.60
CA PRO A 59 0.66 18.44 22.73
C PRO A 59 -0.43 17.47 22.26
N MET A 60 -0.11 16.26 21.78
CA MET A 60 -1.06 15.36 21.12
C MET A 60 -1.37 14.13 21.98
N ASP A 61 -2.65 13.81 22.14
CA ASP A 61 -3.10 12.55 22.73
C ASP A 61 -3.33 11.51 21.62
N VAL A 62 -2.78 10.31 21.79
CA VAL A 62 -2.74 9.24 20.79
C VAL A 62 -3.30 7.95 21.39
N THR A 63 -4.26 7.31 20.74
CA THR A 63 -4.88 6.05 21.22
C THR A 63 -4.42 4.86 20.37
N VAL A 64 -3.87 3.85 21.01
CA VAL A 64 -3.36 2.61 20.41
C VAL A 64 -4.27 1.47 20.85
N VAL A 65 -4.75 0.65 19.92
CA VAL A 65 -5.65 -0.45 20.25
C VAL A 65 -5.10 -1.75 19.66
N PHE A 66 -4.78 -2.69 20.54
CA PHE A 66 -4.54 -4.10 20.22
C PHE A 66 -5.86 -4.86 20.40
N LEU A 67 -6.09 -5.89 19.59
CA LEU A 67 -7.35 -6.62 19.57
C LEU A 67 -7.10 -8.10 19.85
N SER A 68 -7.92 -8.67 20.72
CA SER A 68 -8.02 -10.11 20.96
C SER A 68 -9.21 -10.64 20.14
N PRO A 69 -9.20 -11.90 19.68
CA PRO A 69 -10.26 -12.41 18.82
C PRO A 69 -11.62 -12.31 19.47
N ILE A 70 -12.62 -12.18 18.60
CA ILE A 70 -14.01 -12.46 18.90
C ILE A 70 -14.11 -13.97 19.14
N GLU A 71 -14.61 -14.36 20.31
CA GLU A 71 -14.75 -15.75 20.71
C GLU A 71 -15.65 -16.53 19.72
N GLY A 72 -15.04 -17.47 18.99
CA GLY A 72 -15.74 -18.59 18.38
C GLY A 72 -15.73 -19.80 19.32
N PRO A 73 -16.67 -20.76 19.18
CA PRO A 73 -16.64 -22.00 19.95
C PRO A 73 -15.29 -22.72 19.79
N GLY A 74 -14.64 -23.10 20.89
CA GLY A 74 -13.42 -23.90 20.85
C GLY A 74 -12.11 -23.14 20.59
N VAL A 75 -12.15 -21.79 20.54
CA VAL A 75 -10.92 -20.99 20.54
C VAL A 75 -10.29 -21.02 21.93
N THR A 76 -9.03 -21.42 21.98
CA THR A 76 -8.15 -21.22 23.13
C THR A 76 -7.11 -20.17 22.78
N PHE A 77 -6.73 -19.35 23.74
CA PHE A 77 -5.69 -18.34 23.60
C PHE A 77 -4.78 -18.37 24.82
N GLN A 78 -3.58 -17.82 24.67
CA GLN A 78 -2.65 -17.61 25.76
C GLN A 78 -1.67 -16.50 25.42
N ALA A 79 -1.40 -15.66 26.41
CA ALA A 79 -0.21 -14.81 26.45
C ALA A 79 0.76 -15.45 27.44
N SER A 80 1.98 -15.78 27.01
CA SER A 80 3.10 -16.27 27.86
C SER A 80 4.38 -16.26 27.04
N ASP A 81 5.51 -16.70 27.61
CA ASP A 81 6.69 -17.08 26.84
C ASP A 81 6.37 -18.22 25.84
N ASP A 82 7.15 -18.38 24.79
CA ASP A 82 6.86 -19.44 23.81
C ASP A 82 7.01 -20.84 24.26
N ASN A 83 7.95 -21.12 25.15
CA ASN A 83 8.25 -22.49 25.48
C ASN A 83 7.01 -23.02 26.19
N THR A 84 6.39 -22.16 27.02
CA THR A 84 5.06 -22.36 27.56
C THR A 84 3.98 -22.39 26.48
N VAL A 85 3.86 -21.39 25.60
CA VAL A 85 2.74 -21.32 24.62
C VAL A 85 2.80 -22.46 23.59
N ARG A 86 3.95 -22.65 22.96
CA ARG A 86 4.20 -23.71 21.98
C ARG A 86 4.26 -25.07 22.61
N GLY A 87 4.96 -25.22 23.74
CA GLY A 87 5.04 -26.48 24.45
C GLY A 87 3.65 -26.91 24.96
N GLY A 88 2.86 -25.96 25.47
CA GLY A 88 1.46 -26.17 25.81
C GLY A 88 0.66 -26.66 24.61
N PHE A 89 0.75 -25.97 23.46
CA PHE A 89 0.07 -26.41 22.23
C PHE A 89 0.56 -27.78 21.74
N GLN A 90 1.86 -28.04 21.72
CA GLN A 90 2.45 -29.31 21.27
C GLN A 90 2.01 -30.50 22.15
N THR A 91 1.84 -30.26 23.45
CA THR A 91 1.48 -31.32 24.41
C THR A 91 -0.02 -31.53 24.53
N GLN A 92 -0.82 -30.46 24.41
CA GLN A 92 -2.25 -30.48 24.73
C GLN A 92 -3.15 -30.27 23.49
N GLY A 93 -2.61 -29.79 22.38
CA GLY A 93 -3.39 -29.35 21.22
C GLY A 93 -4.20 -28.06 21.48
N SER A 94 -4.02 -27.43 22.63
CA SER A 94 -4.78 -26.26 23.10
C SER A 94 -3.90 -25.31 23.92
N LEU A 95 -4.38 -24.09 24.13
CA LEU A 95 -3.71 -23.06 24.93
C LEU A 95 -4.40 -22.85 26.28
N ASN A 96 -3.65 -22.43 27.31
CA ASN A 96 -4.21 -22.19 28.63
C ASN A 96 -4.84 -20.80 28.76
N SER A 97 -6.12 -20.69 28.42
CA SER A 97 -6.85 -19.40 28.45
C SER A 97 -7.16 -18.86 29.84
N GLN A 98 -6.80 -19.58 30.90
CA GLN A 98 -6.94 -19.12 32.29
C GLN A 98 -5.65 -18.50 32.82
N GLN A 99 -4.55 -18.60 32.07
CA GLN A 99 -3.25 -18.11 32.49
C GLN A 99 -2.93 -16.81 31.75
N GLU A 100 -2.95 -15.72 32.52
CA GLU A 100 -2.50 -14.42 32.05
C GLU A 100 -1.02 -14.25 32.40
N ASP A 101 -0.25 -13.79 31.42
CA ASP A 101 1.12 -13.36 31.65
C ASP A 101 1.11 -11.94 32.24
N THR A 102 1.29 -11.88 33.55
CA THR A 102 1.37 -10.61 34.30
C THR A 102 2.82 -10.10 34.45
N ASP A 103 3.80 -10.89 34.02
CA ASP A 103 5.22 -10.60 34.17
C ASP A 103 5.74 -9.87 32.92
N TYR A 104 5.30 -8.61 32.78
CA TYR A 104 5.65 -7.74 31.68
C TYR A 104 7.16 -7.60 31.53
N ARG A 105 7.66 -7.98 30.36
CA ARG A 105 9.10 -8.07 30.11
C ARG A 105 9.49 -7.57 28.73
N ALA A 106 10.80 -7.35 28.60
CA ALA A 106 11.43 -7.10 27.32
C ALA A 106 11.11 -8.25 26.39
N ILE A 107 11.03 -7.93 25.14
CA ILE A 107 10.55 -8.92 24.23
C ILE A 107 11.60 -10.00 23.90
N SER A 108 12.88 -9.65 23.96
CA SER A 108 13.97 -10.61 23.90
C SER A 108 14.19 -11.37 25.22
N ASP A 109 13.27 -11.26 26.18
CA ASP A 109 13.32 -11.90 27.49
C ASP A 109 12.09 -12.81 27.61
N ASN A 110 12.31 -14.13 27.53
CA ASN A 110 11.25 -15.15 27.52
C ASN A 110 10.08 -14.76 26.58
N TRP A 111 10.33 -14.69 25.26
CA TRP A 111 9.57 -13.79 24.39
C TRP A 111 8.03 -13.88 24.59
N PRO A 112 7.37 -12.77 24.91
CA PRO A 112 5.92 -12.77 25.02
C PRO A 112 5.29 -13.13 23.67
N THR A 113 4.66 -14.30 23.63
CA THR A 113 3.83 -14.80 22.53
C THR A 113 2.38 -14.53 22.86
N PHE A 114 1.64 -13.96 21.91
CA PHE A 114 0.18 -14.04 21.91
C PHE A 114 -0.24 -15.07 20.88
N ALA A 115 -0.78 -16.20 21.35
CA ALA A 115 -1.24 -17.27 20.47
C ALA A 115 -2.72 -17.52 20.64
N MET A 116 -3.28 -18.06 19.56
CA MET A 116 -4.68 -18.45 19.45
C MET A 116 -4.67 -19.79 18.73
N ALA A 117 -5.48 -20.71 19.20
CA ALA A 117 -5.57 -22.06 18.69
C ALA A 117 -7.03 -22.51 18.69
N VAL A 118 -7.38 -23.32 17.71
CA VAL A 118 -8.67 -24.00 17.64
C VAL A 118 -8.39 -25.47 17.43
N ASP A 119 -8.94 -26.30 18.30
CA ASP A 119 -8.96 -27.74 18.09
C ASP A 119 -10.08 -28.09 17.11
N LEU A 120 -9.71 -28.53 15.92
CA LEU A 120 -10.65 -28.98 14.88
C LEU A 120 -11.08 -30.45 15.06
N GLY A 121 -10.52 -31.14 16.05
CA GLY A 121 -10.70 -32.57 16.27
C GLY A 121 -10.21 -33.42 15.09
N ASN A 122 -10.72 -34.65 15.00
CA ASN A 122 -10.43 -35.54 13.88
C ASN A 122 -11.27 -35.16 12.66
N ILE A 123 -10.63 -34.60 11.63
CA ILE A 123 -11.30 -34.17 10.40
C ILE A 123 -11.68 -35.39 9.55
N GLN A 124 -12.98 -35.69 9.45
CA GLN A 124 -13.54 -36.72 8.56
C GLN A 124 -14.21 -36.13 7.31
N THR A 125 -14.70 -34.90 7.42
CA THR A 125 -15.28 -34.07 6.33
C THR A 125 -14.84 -32.63 6.55
N ILE A 126 -14.78 -31.83 5.48
CA ILE A 126 -14.35 -30.43 5.57
C ILE A 126 -15.45 -29.62 6.26
N SER A 127 -15.14 -28.97 7.40
CA SER A 127 -16.01 -28.03 8.12
C SER A 127 -16.01 -26.65 7.45
N SER A 128 -16.88 -25.74 7.91
CA SER A 128 -16.76 -24.30 7.57
C SER A 128 -15.35 -23.78 7.87
N PRO A 129 -14.82 -22.84 7.07
CA PRO A 129 -13.46 -22.34 7.24
C PRO A 129 -13.31 -21.59 8.57
N LEU A 130 -12.16 -21.79 9.22
CA LEU A 130 -11.75 -20.97 10.36
C LEU A 130 -11.09 -19.69 9.84
N VAL A 131 -11.61 -18.54 10.26
CA VAL A 131 -11.13 -17.23 9.80
C VAL A 131 -10.37 -16.54 10.91
N TRP A 132 -9.15 -16.10 10.59
CA TRP A 132 -8.32 -15.27 11.45
C TRP A 132 -8.09 -13.92 10.77
N THR A 133 -7.93 -12.85 11.57
CA THR A 133 -7.63 -11.51 11.06
C THR A 133 -6.35 -10.99 11.70
N VAL A 134 -5.48 -10.41 10.88
CA VAL A 134 -4.29 -9.69 11.32
C VAL A 134 -4.38 -8.27 10.76
N GLY A 135 -4.20 -7.28 11.62
CA GLY A 135 -4.30 -5.87 11.24
C GLY A 135 -3.16 -5.05 11.82
N TYR A 136 -2.78 -4.00 11.09
CA TYR A 136 -1.84 -2.97 11.53
C TYR A 136 -2.54 -1.62 11.47
N VAL A 137 -2.41 -0.80 12.52
CA VAL A 137 -3.01 0.54 12.59
C VAL A 137 -1.98 1.52 13.11
N ARG A 138 -1.91 2.68 12.44
CA ARG A 138 -1.12 3.84 12.85
C ARG A 138 -2.04 5.05 13.03
N ASP A 139 -2.08 5.61 14.23
CA ASP A 139 -2.95 6.73 14.59
C ASP A 139 -2.14 7.78 15.38
N PRO A 140 -2.00 9.04 14.92
CA PRO A 140 -2.32 9.51 13.57
C PRO A 140 -1.47 8.82 12.51
N SER A 141 -1.96 8.75 11.27
CA SER A 141 -1.30 8.05 10.16
C SER A 141 -0.06 8.77 9.67
N ILE A 142 -0.15 10.09 9.52
CA ILE A 142 0.94 10.89 8.95
C ILE A 142 0.92 12.31 9.52
N LYS A 143 2.12 12.88 9.65
CA LYS A 143 2.30 14.31 9.95
C LYS A 143 2.56 15.05 8.63
N TYR A 144 1.67 15.97 8.25
CA TYR A 144 1.78 16.77 7.02
C TYR A 144 2.02 18.25 7.35
N THR A 145 2.99 18.88 6.70
CA THR A 145 3.17 20.33 6.73
C THR A 145 2.38 20.93 5.57
N THR A 146 1.37 21.74 5.88
CA THR A 146 0.58 22.47 4.87
C THR A 146 1.40 23.58 4.21
N ALA A 147 0.89 24.14 3.11
CA ALA A 147 1.50 25.26 2.39
C ALA A 147 1.69 26.54 3.24
N ALA A 148 0.97 26.65 4.37
CA ALA A 148 1.09 27.73 5.34
C ALA A 148 2.25 27.51 6.35
N GLY A 149 2.92 26.36 6.32
CA GLY A 149 3.91 25.93 7.31
C GLY A 149 3.29 25.34 8.58
N ILE A 150 1.99 25.04 8.57
CA ILE A 150 1.28 24.48 9.74
C ILE A 150 1.37 22.96 9.70
N THR A 151 1.80 22.37 10.81
CA THR A 151 1.71 20.92 11.03
C THR A 151 0.25 20.50 11.19
N GLN A 152 -0.21 19.61 10.33
CA GLN A 152 -1.51 18.97 10.37
C GLN A 152 -1.31 17.47 10.59
N LEU A 153 -1.95 16.92 11.63
CA LEU A 153 -2.05 15.48 11.80
C LEU A 153 -3.15 14.94 10.91
N ARG A 154 -2.87 13.83 10.22
CA ARG A 154 -3.85 13.17 9.36
C ARG A 154 -4.07 11.73 9.80
N TYR A 155 -5.30 11.29 9.72
CA TYR A 155 -5.81 10.05 10.31
C TYR A 155 -6.26 9.10 9.21
N LEU A 156 -6.14 7.79 9.42
CA LEU A 156 -6.59 6.79 8.43
C LEU A 156 -8.07 6.98 8.09
N PHE A 157 -8.40 6.98 6.81
CA PHE A 157 -9.75 7.30 6.31
C PHE A 157 -10.85 6.46 6.97
N PHE A 158 -10.59 5.18 7.25
CA PHE A 158 -11.57 4.29 7.90
C PHE A 158 -11.99 4.77 9.30
N ARG A 159 -11.21 5.64 9.97
CA ARG A 159 -11.57 6.20 11.28
C ARG A 159 -12.80 7.10 11.22
N THR A 160 -13.18 7.57 10.03
CA THR A 160 -14.46 8.26 9.80
C THR A 160 -15.67 7.36 10.04
N LYS A 161 -15.52 6.03 9.88
CA LYS A 161 -16.56 5.03 10.13
C LYS A 161 -16.41 4.37 11.51
N TYR A 162 -15.18 4.12 11.96
CA TYR A 162 -14.91 3.38 13.20
C TYR A 162 -14.15 4.22 14.23
N SER A 163 -14.80 4.51 15.36
CA SER A 163 -14.17 5.21 16.50
C SER A 163 -13.20 4.31 17.28
N ALA A 164 -13.47 3.00 17.36
CA ALA A 164 -12.61 2.03 18.02
C ALA A 164 -12.17 0.94 17.05
N THR A 165 -10.93 0.47 17.18
CA THR A 165 -10.39 -0.55 16.28
C THR A 165 -11.13 -1.89 16.40
N VAL A 166 -11.76 -2.19 17.55
CA VAL A 166 -12.58 -3.42 17.67
C VAL A 166 -13.77 -3.38 16.76
N ASP A 167 -14.40 -2.22 16.60
CA ASP A 167 -15.57 -2.09 15.74
C ASP A 167 -15.17 -2.39 14.29
N LEU A 168 -13.97 -1.98 13.88
CA LEU A 168 -13.38 -2.34 12.59
C LEU A 168 -13.17 -3.86 12.46
N ILE A 169 -12.59 -4.53 13.47
CA ILE A 169 -12.36 -5.98 13.41
C ILE A 169 -13.66 -6.77 13.44
N VAL A 170 -14.62 -6.38 14.27
CA VAL A 170 -15.96 -6.99 14.32
C VAL A 170 -16.65 -6.85 12.98
N ASP A 171 -16.62 -5.67 12.37
CA ASP A 171 -17.19 -5.45 11.04
C ASP A 171 -16.47 -6.29 9.98
N PHE A 172 -15.13 -6.31 9.97
CA PHE A 172 -14.35 -7.12 9.02
C PHE A 172 -14.64 -8.62 9.14
N LEU A 173 -14.65 -9.17 10.36
CA LEU A 173 -14.93 -10.59 10.58
C LEU A 173 -16.38 -10.94 10.23
N SER A 174 -17.32 -10.03 10.47
CA SER A 174 -18.74 -10.23 10.13
C SER A 174 -19.01 -10.11 8.63
N ASP A 175 -18.24 -9.27 7.92
CA ASP A 175 -18.31 -9.04 6.47
C ASP A 175 -17.35 -9.97 5.68
N TYR A 176 -16.61 -10.87 6.34
CA TYR A 176 -15.55 -11.65 5.69
C TYR A 176 -16.00 -12.37 4.41
N SER A 177 -17.17 -13.00 4.42
CA SER A 177 -17.70 -13.69 3.24
C SER A 177 -17.97 -12.74 2.08
N ASP A 178 -18.51 -11.55 2.35
CA ASP A 178 -18.78 -10.54 1.33
C ASP A 178 -17.47 -9.86 0.87
N ALA A 179 -16.51 -9.64 1.78
CA ALA A 179 -15.18 -9.14 1.46
C ALA A 179 -14.40 -10.11 0.56
N LEU A 180 -14.44 -11.41 0.87
CA LEU A 180 -13.85 -12.46 0.04
C LEU A 180 -14.50 -12.50 -1.34
N ALA A 181 -15.83 -12.48 -1.42
CA ALA A 181 -16.55 -12.46 -2.70
C ALA A 181 -16.19 -11.23 -3.57
N ARG A 182 -16.03 -10.05 -2.95
CA ARG A 182 -15.56 -8.84 -3.67
C ARG A 182 -14.12 -8.99 -4.14
N SER A 183 -13.23 -9.59 -3.34
CA SER A 183 -11.84 -9.87 -3.72
C SER A 183 -11.77 -10.84 -4.89
N GLU A 184 -12.48 -11.98 -4.81
CA GLU A 184 -12.52 -12.99 -5.87
C GLU A 184 -13.09 -12.44 -7.18
N SER A 185 -14.12 -11.58 -7.09
CA SER A 185 -14.67 -10.90 -8.26
C SER A 185 -13.66 -9.93 -8.90
N PHE A 186 -12.94 -9.15 -8.07
CA PHE A 186 -11.92 -8.24 -8.54
C PHE A 186 -10.75 -8.99 -9.18
N ASP A 187 -10.24 -10.02 -8.49
CA ASP A 187 -9.13 -10.85 -8.96
C ASP A 187 -9.49 -11.55 -10.28
N SER A 188 -10.69 -12.13 -10.37
CA SER A 188 -11.18 -12.77 -11.60
C SER A 188 -11.19 -11.80 -12.78
N GLN A 189 -11.69 -10.58 -12.58
CA GLN A 189 -11.73 -9.56 -13.62
C GLN A 189 -10.32 -9.09 -14.02
N LEU A 190 -9.46 -8.82 -13.04
CA LEU A 190 -8.10 -8.37 -13.28
C LEU A 190 -7.28 -9.42 -14.03
N ILE A 191 -7.33 -10.68 -13.57
CA ILE A 191 -6.62 -11.79 -14.20
C ILE A 191 -7.18 -12.07 -15.59
N GLN A 192 -8.49 -12.01 -15.79
CA GLN A 192 -9.09 -12.20 -17.12
C GLN A 192 -8.58 -11.13 -18.11
N ASN A 193 -8.60 -9.87 -17.72
CA ASN A 193 -8.15 -8.77 -18.58
C ASN A 193 -6.65 -8.90 -18.88
N ALA A 194 -5.81 -9.17 -17.88
CA ALA A 194 -4.38 -9.36 -18.09
C ALA A 194 -4.06 -10.62 -18.93
N SER A 195 -4.81 -11.71 -18.75
CA SER A 195 -4.63 -12.96 -19.51
C SER A 195 -4.94 -12.80 -20.99
N SER A 196 -5.75 -11.81 -21.39
CA SER A 196 -5.96 -11.48 -22.80
C SER A 196 -4.70 -10.93 -23.50
N ILE A 197 -3.71 -10.47 -22.74
CA ILE A 197 -2.38 -10.07 -23.23
C ILE A 197 -1.45 -11.28 -23.24
N SER A 198 -1.24 -11.90 -22.07
CA SER A 198 -0.60 -13.22 -21.91
C SER A 198 -0.82 -13.78 -20.50
N THR A 199 -0.68 -15.10 -20.35
CA THR A 199 -0.77 -15.76 -19.03
C THR A 199 0.33 -15.30 -18.09
N GLU A 200 1.57 -15.18 -18.59
CA GLU A 200 2.73 -14.70 -17.82
C GLU A 200 2.49 -13.28 -17.27
N TYR A 201 1.91 -12.40 -18.10
CA TYR A 201 1.60 -11.04 -17.70
C TYR A 201 0.58 -10.99 -16.55
N SER A 202 -0.45 -11.84 -16.58
CA SER A 202 -1.45 -11.90 -15.50
C SER A 202 -0.85 -12.18 -14.11
N GLN A 203 0.23 -12.97 -14.06
CA GLN A 203 0.88 -13.35 -12.81
C GLN A 203 1.68 -12.19 -12.20
N VAL A 204 2.38 -11.39 -13.02
CA VAL A 204 3.11 -10.20 -12.54
C VAL A 204 2.17 -9.04 -12.20
N VAL A 205 1.03 -8.93 -12.88
CA VAL A 205 -0.04 -7.97 -12.52
C VAL A 205 -0.60 -8.26 -11.11
N ALA A 206 -0.85 -9.53 -10.79
CA ALA A 206 -1.32 -9.93 -9.46
C ALA A 206 -0.32 -9.56 -8.36
N LEU A 207 0.98 -9.83 -8.59
CA LEU A 207 2.04 -9.54 -7.62
C LEU A 207 2.23 -8.03 -7.40
N SER A 208 2.30 -7.26 -8.48
CA SER A 208 2.52 -5.80 -8.43
C SER A 208 1.39 -5.05 -7.74
N THR A 209 0.14 -5.52 -7.88
CA THR A 209 -1.04 -4.94 -7.20
C THR A 209 -0.79 -4.76 -5.70
N ARG A 210 -0.22 -5.78 -5.05
CA ARG A 210 0.02 -5.79 -3.60
C ARG A 210 1.06 -4.76 -3.18
N GLN A 211 2.09 -4.56 -4.00
CA GLN A 211 3.17 -3.60 -3.73
C GLN A 211 2.69 -2.15 -3.87
N VAL A 212 1.85 -1.88 -4.88
CA VAL A 212 1.26 -0.55 -5.12
C VAL A 212 0.40 -0.12 -3.93
N PHE A 213 -0.56 -0.95 -3.50
CA PHE A 213 -1.47 -0.59 -2.41
C PHE A 213 -0.82 -0.71 -1.03
N GLY A 214 0.16 -1.60 -0.86
CA GLY A 214 0.90 -1.74 0.40
C GLY A 214 1.77 -0.53 0.75
N ALA A 215 2.01 0.38 -0.19
CA ALA A 215 2.85 1.55 -0.01
C ALA A 215 2.09 2.84 0.36
N ILE A 216 0.76 2.81 0.43
CA ILE A 216 -0.06 4.02 0.61
C ILE A 216 -0.87 4.07 1.91
N ASP A 217 -1.03 5.26 2.47
CA ASP A 217 -2.01 5.58 3.49
C ASP A 217 -3.08 6.51 2.91
N ILE A 218 -4.35 6.11 2.99
CA ILE A 218 -5.50 6.99 2.67
C ILE A 218 -5.91 7.72 3.95
N THR A 219 -5.89 9.04 3.93
CA THR A 219 -6.00 9.85 5.14
C THR A 219 -7.03 10.97 5.05
N VAL A 220 -7.48 11.45 6.21
CA VAL A 220 -8.34 12.61 6.41
C VAL A 220 -7.76 13.55 7.46
N SER A 221 -8.10 14.83 7.43
CA SER A 221 -7.74 15.79 8.48
C SER A 221 -8.78 15.83 9.61
N ASN A 222 -8.46 16.57 10.68
CA ASN A 222 -9.47 17.07 11.61
C ASN A 222 -10.15 18.33 11.03
N GLY A 223 -11.46 18.39 11.12
CA GLY A 223 -12.26 19.60 10.95
C GLY A 223 -12.07 20.60 12.09
N THR A 224 -12.67 21.78 11.93
CA THR A 224 -12.55 22.89 12.89
C THR A 224 -13.23 22.64 14.23
N ASP A 225 -14.13 21.66 14.29
CA ASP A 225 -14.84 21.21 15.49
C ASP A 225 -14.14 20.04 16.22
N GLY A 226 -12.98 19.60 15.71
CA GLY A 226 -12.23 18.46 16.23
C GLY A 226 -12.72 17.09 15.74
N SER A 227 -13.75 17.03 14.89
CA SER A 227 -14.19 15.80 14.24
C SER A 227 -13.37 15.50 12.98
N LEU A 228 -13.38 14.26 12.46
CA LEU A 228 -12.66 13.94 11.23
C LEU A 228 -13.38 14.53 10.00
N ASN A 229 -12.64 15.25 9.16
CA ASN A 229 -13.15 15.82 7.92
C ASN A 229 -13.04 14.81 6.77
N ALA A 230 -14.09 14.02 6.57
CA ALA A 230 -14.17 13.02 5.51
C ALA A 230 -14.09 13.59 4.07
N SER A 231 -14.23 14.90 3.89
CA SER A 231 -14.13 15.55 2.56
C SER A 231 -12.69 15.94 2.20
N ASP A 232 -11.80 16.06 3.18
CA ASP A 232 -10.40 16.41 2.97
C ASP A 232 -9.56 15.13 2.90
N VAL A 233 -9.68 14.42 1.78
CA VAL A 233 -8.98 13.15 1.54
C VAL A 233 -7.63 13.40 0.89
N MET A 234 -6.58 12.83 1.46
CA MET A 234 -5.22 12.83 0.91
C MET A 234 -4.60 11.45 1.02
N ILE A 235 -3.86 11.04 -0.01
CA ILE A 235 -3.11 9.79 -0.03
C ILE A 235 -1.62 10.10 0.02
N PHE A 236 -0.94 9.43 0.94
CA PHE A 236 0.51 9.52 1.07
C PHE A 236 1.16 8.19 0.75
N MET A 237 2.16 8.22 -0.12
CA MET A 237 2.92 7.08 -0.57
C MET A 237 4.31 7.08 0.05
N ARG A 238 4.72 5.96 0.60
CA ARG A 238 6.11 5.72 1.00
C ARG A 238 6.89 5.17 -0.18
N ASN A 239 8.07 5.72 -0.45
CA ASN A 239 9.02 5.06 -1.35
C ASN A 239 9.52 3.77 -0.69
N MET A 240 9.27 2.61 -1.29
CA MET A 240 9.66 1.32 -0.71
C MET A 240 10.90 0.78 -1.43
N GLY A 241 11.79 0.11 -0.69
CA GLY A 241 12.94 -0.59 -1.26
C GLY A 241 14.10 0.27 -1.76
N ILE A 242 14.02 1.60 -1.65
CA ILE A 242 15.08 2.54 -2.06
C ILE A 242 15.43 3.50 -0.91
N ASN A 243 14.48 4.33 -0.49
CA ASN A 243 14.66 5.30 0.59
C ASN A 243 13.35 5.47 1.37
N GLN A 244 13.15 6.57 2.10
CA GLN A 244 11.94 6.82 2.88
C GLN A 244 11.23 8.11 2.46
N ARG A 245 11.39 8.53 1.20
CA ARG A 245 10.70 9.70 0.65
C ARG A 245 9.18 9.54 0.68
N VAL A 246 8.48 10.66 0.83
CA VAL A 246 7.02 10.74 0.85
C VAL A 246 6.53 11.31 -0.48
N ASN A 247 5.62 10.61 -1.15
CA ASN A 247 5.10 10.98 -2.47
C ASN A 247 6.20 11.35 -3.49
N PRO A 248 7.25 10.52 -3.70
CA PRO A 248 8.22 10.81 -4.76
C PRO A 248 7.50 10.84 -6.10
N VAL A 249 7.63 11.94 -6.83
CA VAL A 249 6.82 12.25 -8.02
C VAL A 249 7.09 11.24 -9.15
N GLU A 250 8.35 10.83 -9.36
CA GLU A 250 8.70 9.81 -10.35
C GLU A 250 8.18 8.41 -9.99
N ILE A 251 8.07 8.09 -8.70
CA ILE A 251 7.50 6.83 -8.23
C ILE A 251 5.97 6.85 -8.31
N LEU A 252 5.35 8.00 -8.02
CA LEU A 252 3.93 8.22 -8.29
C LEU A 252 3.64 8.05 -9.78
N TYR A 253 4.45 8.64 -10.66
CA TYR A 253 4.31 8.49 -12.11
C TYR A 253 4.40 7.02 -12.55
N ALA A 254 5.41 6.28 -12.07
CA ALA A 254 5.55 4.86 -12.36
C ALA A 254 4.36 4.03 -11.84
N SER A 255 3.85 4.33 -10.66
CA SER A 255 2.70 3.61 -10.05
C SER A 255 1.33 4.02 -10.60
N PHE A 256 1.24 5.18 -11.25
CA PHE A 256 -0.02 5.79 -11.68
C PHE A 256 -0.90 4.90 -12.56
N PRO A 257 -0.38 4.07 -13.50
CA PRO A 257 -1.21 3.21 -14.31
C PRO A 257 -2.04 2.22 -13.48
N ALA A 258 -1.49 1.68 -12.40
CA ALA A 258 -2.23 0.79 -11.50
C ALA A 258 -3.41 1.51 -10.84
N PHE A 259 -3.21 2.75 -10.39
CA PHE A 259 -4.30 3.56 -9.84
C PHE A 259 -5.33 3.92 -10.90
N LEU A 260 -4.93 4.33 -12.10
CA LEU A 260 -5.85 4.63 -13.19
C LEU A 260 -6.73 3.43 -13.56
N TYR A 261 -6.12 2.26 -13.71
CA TYR A 261 -6.83 1.05 -14.08
C TYR A 261 -7.78 0.55 -12.97
N ILE A 262 -7.30 0.50 -11.72
CA ILE A 262 -8.08 -0.03 -10.61
C ILE A 262 -9.18 0.94 -10.19
N ASN A 263 -8.83 2.21 -10.01
CA ASN A 263 -9.77 3.28 -9.77
C ASN A 263 -9.12 4.67 -9.96
N ALA A 264 -9.36 5.30 -11.11
CA ALA A 264 -8.79 6.60 -11.45
C ALA A 264 -9.10 7.72 -10.42
N SER A 265 -10.12 7.57 -9.56
CA SER A 265 -10.43 8.55 -8.50
C SER A 265 -9.32 8.65 -7.44
N PHE A 266 -8.39 7.70 -7.37
CA PHE A 266 -7.20 7.77 -6.51
C PHE A 266 -6.23 8.87 -6.95
N GLY A 267 -6.24 9.25 -8.23
CA GLY A 267 -5.30 10.23 -8.78
C GLY A 267 -5.37 11.57 -8.06
N LYS A 268 -6.58 12.09 -7.81
CA LYS A 268 -6.75 13.37 -7.12
C LYS A 268 -6.15 13.40 -5.71
N PRO A 269 -6.51 12.51 -4.78
CA PRO A 269 -5.97 12.54 -3.44
C PRO A 269 -4.47 12.14 -3.38
N LEU A 270 -3.92 11.43 -4.37
CA LEU A 270 -2.46 11.20 -4.48
C LEU A 270 -1.68 12.47 -4.85
N LEU A 271 -2.23 13.27 -5.77
CA LEU A 271 -1.60 14.51 -6.26
C LEU A 271 -1.86 15.71 -5.34
N ALA A 272 -3.00 15.74 -4.63
CA ALA A 272 -3.42 16.86 -3.81
C ALA A 272 -2.37 17.31 -2.77
N PRO A 273 -1.66 16.43 -2.02
CA PRO A 273 -0.65 16.87 -1.07
C PRO A 273 0.51 17.67 -1.69
N LEU A 274 0.97 17.27 -2.89
CA LEU A 274 2.04 17.92 -3.63
C LEU A 274 1.57 19.26 -4.22
N LEU A 275 0.37 19.29 -4.79
CA LEU A 275 -0.22 20.48 -5.40
C LEU A 275 -0.60 21.53 -4.35
N GLU A 276 -1.17 21.11 -3.22
CA GLU A 276 -1.49 22.00 -2.10
C GLU A 276 -0.20 22.62 -1.55
N TYR A 277 0.80 21.79 -1.22
CA TYR A 277 2.02 22.27 -0.60
C TYR A 277 2.74 23.32 -1.45
N GLN A 278 2.82 23.10 -2.77
CA GLN A 278 3.51 23.99 -3.71
C GLN A 278 2.65 25.16 -4.23
N GLY A 279 1.35 25.18 -3.94
CA GLY A 279 0.42 26.22 -4.37
C GLY A 279 0.56 27.56 -3.63
N SER A 280 1.48 27.67 -2.66
CA SER A 280 1.71 28.89 -1.87
C SER A 280 2.96 29.63 -2.36
N PRO A 281 2.95 30.98 -2.44
CA PRO A 281 4.15 31.75 -2.78
C PRO A 281 5.36 31.51 -1.86
N LYS A 282 5.15 30.95 -0.65
CA LYS A 282 6.23 30.64 0.30
C LYS A 282 7.00 29.37 -0.06
N THR A 283 6.38 28.47 -0.81
CA THR A 283 6.87 27.14 -1.14
C THR A 283 7.01 26.95 -2.66
N ALA A 284 6.54 27.91 -3.45
CA ALA A 284 6.61 27.89 -4.89
C ALA A 284 8.06 27.92 -5.38
N LEU A 285 8.47 26.80 -5.99
CA LEU A 285 9.66 26.69 -6.81
C LEU A 285 9.30 26.96 -8.28
N PRO A 286 10.25 27.35 -9.13
CA PRO A 286 9.97 27.51 -10.57
C PRO A 286 9.67 26.17 -11.27
N TYR A 287 9.92 25.04 -10.61
CA TYR A 287 9.66 23.69 -11.07
C TYR A 287 8.93 22.88 -9.99
N ALA A 288 8.38 21.73 -10.34
CA ALA A 288 7.75 20.82 -9.39
C ALA A 288 8.82 20.15 -8.49
N MET A 289 8.54 20.08 -7.19
CA MET A 289 9.35 19.35 -6.21
C MET A 289 9.37 17.85 -6.50
N SER A 290 10.39 17.15 -6.02
CA SER A 290 10.54 15.71 -6.24
C SER A 290 9.79 14.86 -5.21
N ASP A 291 9.54 15.36 -4.01
CA ASP A 291 8.85 14.64 -2.92
C ASP A 291 8.35 15.60 -1.82
N LEU A 292 7.59 15.10 -0.84
CA LEU A 292 7.10 15.85 0.33
C LEU A 292 7.97 15.68 1.59
N GLY A 293 9.21 15.25 1.45
CA GLY A 293 10.16 15.00 2.52
C GLY A 293 10.75 13.59 2.47
N THR A 294 11.90 13.41 3.11
CA THR A 294 12.73 12.20 3.02
C THR A 294 12.51 11.18 4.15
N SER A 295 11.51 11.40 5.02
CA SER A 295 11.33 10.63 6.27
C SER A 295 9.88 10.25 6.54
N TYR A 296 9.29 9.36 5.73
CA TYR A 296 7.96 8.79 5.98
C TYR A 296 7.87 8.19 7.40
N PRO A 297 6.81 8.48 8.21
CA PRO A 297 5.55 9.12 7.85
C PRO A 297 5.48 10.62 8.22
N ILE A 298 6.51 11.38 7.86
CA ILE A 298 6.52 12.85 8.00
C ILE A 298 6.68 13.46 6.62
N ALA A 299 5.59 14.08 6.15
CA ALA A 299 5.56 14.90 4.95
C ALA A 299 5.88 16.35 5.34
N SER A 300 7.18 16.66 5.54
CA SER A 300 7.63 17.98 6.00
C SER A 300 7.65 19.05 4.90
N GLY A 301 7.81 18.65 3.64
CA GLY A 301 7.94 19.54 2.48
C GLY A 301 9.23 20.38 2.43
N GLU A 302 10.19 20.18 3.35
CA GLU A 302 11.36 21.05 3.55
C GLU A 302 12.60 20.67 2.70
N GLN A 303 12.47 19.88 1.63
CA GLN A 303 13.63 19.35 0.91
C GLN A 303 13.76 19.91 -0.52
N ALA A 304 13.82 21.23 -0.68
CA ALA A 304 14.47 21.79 -1.86
C ALA A 304 15.99 21.81 -1.61
N SER A 305 16.66 20.66 -1.71
CA SER A 305 18.13 20.64 -1.75
C SER A 305 18.63 21.09 -3.13
N ASP A 306 19.88 21.55 -3.23
CA ASP A 306 20.48 22.00 -4.50
C ASP A 306 20.34 20.98 -5.66
N THR A 307 20.21 19.69 -5.33
CA THR A 307 19.93 18.59 -6.27
C THR A 307 18.54 18.64 -6.92
N GLU A 308 17.52 19.19 -6.27
CA GLU A 308 16.17 19.31 -6.86
C GLU A 308 16.15 20.27 -8.06
N SER A 309 17.05 21.26 -8.11
CA SER A 309 17.13 22.20 -9.23
C SER A 309 17.42 21.54 -10.58
N SER A 310 18.05 20.36 -10.54
CA SER A 310 18.34 19.56 -11.73
C SER A 310 17.23 18.59 -12.12
N GLN A 311 16.14 18.42 -11.36
CA GLN A 311 15.07 17.48 -11.71
C GLN A 311 13.83 18.17 -12.29
N GLY A 312 13.90 19.47 -12.57
CA GLY A 312 12.74 20.25 -12.95
C GLY A 312 12.01 19.74 -14.20
N VAL A 313 12.73 19.27 -15.22
CA VAL A 313 12.10 18.69 -16.42
C VAL A 313 11.36 17.39 -16.10
N GLU A 314 11.99 16.52 -15.32
CA GLU A 314 11.44 15.22 -14.90
C GLU A 314 10.16 15.43 -14.09
N GLN A 315 10.22 16.25 -13.04
CA GLN A 315 9.11 16.39 -12.10
C GLN A 315 7.96 17.24 -12.64
N CYS A 316 8.25 18.32 -13.37
CA CYS A 316 7.19 19.10 -14.03
C CYS A 316 6.45 18.24 -15.07
N GLY A 317 7.18 17.45 -15.86
CA GLY A 317 6.60 16.54 -16.84
C GLY A 317 5.68 15.51 -16.17
N ASN A 318 6.19 14.83 -15.14
CA ASN A 318 5.42 13.85 -14.36
C ASN A 318 4.12 14.45 -13.79
N MET A 319 4.20 15.62 -13.13
CA MET A 319 3.03 16.25 -12.50
C MET A 319 1.97 16.69 -13.51
N LEU A 320 2.37 17.29 -14.64
CA LEU A 320 1.44 17.73 -15.68
C LEU A 320 0.76 16.53 -16.36
N ILE A 321 1.52 15.49 -16.67
CA ILE A 321 1.00 14.25 -17.28
C ILE A 321 0.00 13.56 -16.33
N MET A 322 0.36 13.36 -15.07
CA MET A 322 -0.54 12.71 -14.10
C MET A 322 -1.80 13.53 -13.82
N THR A 323 -1.69 14.86 -13.78
CA THR A 323 -2.84 15.74 -13.54
C THR A 323 -3.84 15.68 -14.68
N LEU A 324 -3.36 15.74 -15.94
CA LEU A 324 -4.23 15.57 -17.10
C LEU A 324 -4.81 14.15 -17.17
N ALA A 325 -4.00 13.11 -16.93
CA ALA A 325 -4.46 11.73 -16.94
C ALA A 325 -5.59 11.53 -15.93
N HIS A 326 -5.44 12.03 -14.70
CA HIS A 326 -6.52 12.03 -13.72
C HIS A 326 -7.77 12.71 -14.27
N ALA A 327 -7.68 13.97 -14.70
CA ALA A 327 -8.84 14.74 -15.14
C ALA A 327 -9.56 14.08 -16.31
N ARG A 328 -8.81 13.52 -17.26
CA ARG A 328 -9.31 12.83 -18.43
C ARG A 328 -10.01 11.52 -18.09
N PHE A 329 -9.43 10.67 -17.25
CA PHE A 329 -10.02 9.37 -16.95
C PHE A 329 -11.12 9.40 -15.89
N THR A 330 -11.20 10.47 -15.08
CA THR A 330 -12.29 10.66 -14.10
C THR A 330 -13.37 11.62 -14.56
N GLY A 331 -13.07 12.51 -15.52
CA GLY A 331 -13.90 13.67 -15.85
C GLY A 331 -13.84 14.80 -14.81
N ASP A 332 -13.02 14.67 -13.76
CA ASP A 332 -12.89 15.66 -12.67
C ASP A 332 -11.74 16.64 -12.94
N GLY A 333 -12.08 17.85 -13.42
CA GLY A 333 -11.16 18.96 -13.65
C GLY A 333 -10.85 19.81 -12.42
N SER A 334 -11.27 19.42 -11.21
CA SER A 334 -11.13 20.25 -10.01
C SER A 334 -9.67 20.60 -9.69
N LEU A 335 -8.73 19.63 -9.76
CA LEU A 335 -7.31 19.91 -9.56
C LEU A 335 -6.76 20.92 -10.58
N VAL A 336 -7.18 20.79 -11.84
CA VAL A 336 -6.80 21.72 -12.90
C VAL A 336 -7.30 23.13 -12.57
N SER A 337 -8.58 23.29 -12.23
CA SER A 337 -9.14 24.61 -11.89
C SER A 337 -8.53 25.22 -10.63
N GLN A 338 -8.24 24.40 -9.61
CA GLN A 338 -7.75 24.86 -8.31
C GLN A 338 -6.27 25.28 -8.38
N HIS A 339 -5.47 24.60 -9.20
CA HIS A 339 -4.01 24.78 -9.26
C HIS A 339 -3.52 25.28 -10.64
N TYR A 340 -4.40 25.86 -11.45
CA TYR A 340 -4.11 26.22 -12.85
C TYR A 340 -2.84 27.06 -13.00
N ASP A 341 -2.67 28.10 -12.18
CA ASP A 341 -1.51 29.00 -12.27
C ASP A 341 -0.19 28.29 -11.95
N LEU A 342 -0.21 27.35 -10.99
CA LEU A 342 0.95 26.53 -10.63
C LEU A 342 1.31 25.59 -11.79
N LEU A 343 0.33 24.86 -12.33
CA LEU A 343 0.51 23.98 -13.49
C LEU A 343 1.05 24.75 -14.70
N ARG A 344 0.48 25.94 -14.96
CA ARG A 344 0.95 26.85 -16.02
C ARG A 344 2.39 27.28 -15.81
N SER A 345 2.79 27.56 -14.57
CA SER A 345 4.18 27.95 -14.25
C SER A 345 5.17 26.82 -14.56
N TRP A 346 4.83 25.57 -14.22
CA TRP A 346 5.63 24.39 -14.53
C TRP A 346 5.72 24.13 -16.04
N ALA A 347 4.63 24.31 -16.77
CA ALA A 347 4.67 24.22 -18.23
C ALA A 347 5.53 25.31 -18.87
N THR A 348 5.54 26.52 -18.28
CA THR A 348 6.44 27.61 -18.71
C THR A 348 7.90 27.23 -18.48
N TYR A 349 8.23 26.66 -17.32
CA TYR A 349 9.56 26.12 -17.05
C TYR A 349 9.95 25.03 -18.06
N LEU A 350 9.03 24.13 -18.41
CA LEU A 350 9.29 23.10 -19.43
C LEU A 350 9.56 23.70 -20.81
N VAL A 351 8.85 24.76 -21.21
CA VAL A 351 9.14 25.48 -22.46
C VAL A 351 10.59 25.96 -22.49
N GLU A 352 11.11 26.46 -21.37
CA GLU A 352 12.49 26.96 -21.30
C GLU A 352 13.55 25.86 -21.29
N ASN A 353 13.21 24.63 -20.86
CA ASN A 353 14.22 23.62 -20.49
C ASN A 353 14.10 22.26 -21.22
N SER A 354 13.02 21.98 -21.98
CA SER A 354 12.76 20.62 -22.49
C SER A 354 13.27 20.33 -23.91
N GLU A 355 13.47 21.33 -24.77
CA GLU A 355 13.91 21.09 -26.16
C GLU A 355 15.33 20.49 -26.20
N THR A 356 16.25 21.09 -25.43
CA THR A 356 17.64 20.67 -25.27
C THR A 356 18.01 20.67 -23.77
N PRO A 357 17.56 19.67 -23.00
CA PRO A 357 17.74 19.67 -21.56
C PRO A 357 19.22 19.57 -21.20
N THR A 358 19.72 20.51 -20.39
CA THR A 358 21.10 20.53 -19.88
C THR A 358 21.08 20.81 -18.38
N ASN A 359 22.06 20.29 -17.64
CA ASN A 359 22.07 20.34 -16.18
C ASN A 359 20.78 19.77 -15.56
N GLN A 360 20.25 18.71 -16.17
CA GLN A 360 19.07 18.02 -15.69
C GLN A 360 19.38 16.55 -15.39
N VAL A 361 18.58 15.97 -14.49
CA VAL A 361 18.64 14.60 -14.02
C VAL A 361 17.29 13.92 -14.26
N ASP A 362 17.31 12.69 -14.76
CA ASP A 362 16.10 11.88 -14.97
C ASP A 362 15.75 11.00 -13.76
N ALA A 363 14.72 10.16 -13.92
CA ALA A 363 14.28 9.21 -12.89
C ALA A 363 15.35 8.17 -12.51
N ASP A 364 16.33 7.93 -13.39
CA ASP A 364 17.41 6.95 -13.22
C ASP A 364 18.69 7.59 -12.63
N SER A 365 18.60 8.85 -12.18
CA SER A 365 19.73 9.63 -11.66
C SER A 365 20.85 9.86 -12.69
N GLN A 366 20.56 9.74 -13.98
CA GLN A 366 21.50 10.06 -15.06
C GLN A 366 21.47 11.56 -15.34
N SER A 367 22.61 12.16 -15.74
CA SER A 367 22.77 13.62 -15.84
C SER A 367 23.39 14.11 -17.15
N ALA A 368 23.24 13.34 -18.23
CA ALA A 368 23.81 13.70 -19.52
C ALA A 368 23.05 14.86 -20.18
N ALA A 369 23.77 15.70 -20.93
CA ALA A 369 23.12 16.73 -21.73
C ALA A 369 22.29 16.08 -22.85
N ASN A 370 21.12 16.65 -23.13
CA ASN A 370 20.21 16.25 -24.20
C ASN A 370 19.76 14.78 -24.12
N MET A 371 19.45 14.30 -22.91
CA MET A 371 18.83 12.98 -22.74
C MET A 371 17.47 12.95 -23.43
N THR A 372 17.34 12.05 -24.39
CA THR A 372 16.20 11.98 -25.30
C THR A 372 14.89 11.65 -24.58
N ASN A 373 14.95 10.72 -23.61
CA ASN A 373 13.79 10.31 -22.81
C ASN A 373 13.30 11.42 -21.89
N LEU A 374 14.22 12.20 -21.31
CA LEU A 374 13.87 13.33 -20.46
C LEU A 374 13.24 14.47 -21.28
N ALA A 375 13.83 14.77 -22.44
CA ALA A 375 13.30 15.78 -23.36
C ALA A 375 11.85 15.47 -23.79
N ILE A 376 11.58 14.22 -24.21
CA ILE A 376 10.22 13.87 -24.67
C ILE A 376 9.20 13.91 -23.54
N LYS A 377 9.58 13.56 -22.30
CA LYS A 377 8.70 13.73 -21.13
C LYS A 377 8.30 15.19 -20.94
N GLY A 378 9.27 16.11 -21.02
CA GLY A 378 9.00 17.54 -20.96
C GLY A 378 8.07 18.03 -22.07
N ILE A 379 8.29 17.59 -23.31
CA ILE A 379 7.44 17.95 -24.46
C ILE A 379 5.99 17.45 -24.28
N ILE A 380 5.81 16.20 -23.83
CA ILE A 380 4.48 15.66 -23.53
C ILE A 380 3.84 16.44 -22.36
N GLY A 381 4.61 16.83 -21.35
CA GLY A 381 4.14 17.69 -20.25
C GLY A 381 3.64 19.06 -20.73
N ILE A 382 4.32 19.69 -21.69
CA ILE A 382 3.87 20.94 -22.32
C ILE A 382 2.53 20.73 -23.03
N GLN A 383 2.39 19.64 -23.79
CA GLN A 383 1.14 19.30 -24.47
C GLN A 383 0.02 18.98 -23.48
N ALA A 384 0.33 18.31 -22.37
CA ALA A 384 -0.64 18.05 -21.31
C ALA A 384 -1.21 19.35 -20.73
N MET A 385 -0.36 20.37 -20.54
CA MET A 385 -0.82 21.71 -20.15
C MET A 385 -1.69 22.35 -21.22
N ALA A 386 -1.35 22.20 -22.50
CA ALA A 386 -2.16 22.73 -23.60
C ALA A 386 -3.59 22.19 -23.52
N GLU A 387 -3.75 20.88 -23.37
CA GLU A 387 -5.08 20.24 -23.30
C GLU A 387 -5.85 20.60 -22.04
N MET A 388 -5.18 20.72 -20.88
CA MET A 388 -5.81 21.27 -19.67
C MET A 388 -6.29 22.72 -19.88
N SER A 389 -5.51 23.52 -20.62
CA SER A 389 -5.87 24.90 -20.97
C SER A 389 -7.09 24.95 -21.91
N GLU A 390 -7.17 24.03 -22.87
CA GLU A 390 -8.33 23.89 -23.75
C GLU A 390 -9.57 23.50 -22.96
N ALA A 391 -9.46 22.48 -22.10
CA ALA A 391 -10.56 21.99 -21.30
C ALA A 391 -11.18 23.10 -20.42
N ILE A 392 -10.34 23.90 -19.74
CA ILE A 392 -10.83 25.01 -18.89
C ILE A 392 -11.27 26.25 -19.69
N GLY A 393 -11.06 26.28 -21.01
CA GLY A 393 -11.46 27.39 -21.89
C GLY A 393 -10.44 28.53 -22.01
N ASN A 394 -9.17 28.32 -21.61
CA ASN A 394 -8.09 29.29 -21.78
C ASN A 394 -7.40 29.12 -23.16
N ALA A 395 -8.02 29.71 -24.18
CA ALA A 395 -7.55 29.59 -25.56
C ALA A 395 -6.16 30.21 -25.81
N SER A 396 -5.72 31.19 -25.01
CA SER A 396 -4.38 31.78 -25.12
C SER A 396 -3.29 30.80 -24.70
N ASP A 397 -3.43 30.19 -23.52
CA ASP A 397 -2.46 29.23 -23.02
C ASP A 397 -2.46 27.95 -23.86
N PHE A 398 -3.64 27.50 -24.32
CA PHE A 398 -3.73 26.39 -25.27
C PHE A 398 -2.86 26.63 -26.50
N ARG A 399 -3.01 27.78 -27.18
CA ARG A 399 -2.21 28.10 -28.37
C ARG A 399 -0.72 28.23 -28.06
N LEU A 400 -0.36 28.80 -26.92
CA LEU A 400 1.03 28.95 -26.50
C LEU A 400 1.70 27.59 -26.34
N PHE A 401 1.12 26.71 -25.51
CA PHE A 401 1.73 25.43 -25.16
C PHE A 401 1.63 24.41 -26.30
N SER A 402 0.49 24.34 -27.02
CA SER A 402 0.38 23.44 -28.19
C SER A 402 1.37 23.81 -29.29
N SER A 403 1.58 25.11 -29.57
CA SER A 403 2.57 25.55 -30.56
C SER A 403 4.00 25.24 -30.12
N ALA A 404 4.32 25.35 -28.83
CA ALA A 404 5.62 25.00 -28.29
C ALA A 404 5.86 23.48 -28.40
N ALA A 405 4.91 22.66 -27.95
CA ALA A 405 4.99 21.20 -28.05
C ALA A 405 5.14 20.73 -29.51
N ALA A 406 4.35 21.29 -30.44
CA ALA A 406 4.45 20.98 -31.86
C ALA A 406 5.80 21.38 -32.48
N THR A 407 6.40 22.48 -32.02
CA THR A 407 7.74 22.89 -32.47
C THR A 407 8.80 21.93 -31.94
N TYR A 408 8.75 21.63 -30.65
CA TYR A 408 9.75 20.80 -29.98
C TYR A 408 9.69 19.35 -30.39
N ILE A 409 8.51 18.79 -30.68
CA ILE A 409 8.44 17.40 -31.15
C ILE A 409 9.10 17.23 -32.53
N ASN A 410 8.99 18.23 -33.41
CA ASN A 410 9.66 18.20 -34.71
C ASN A 410 11.19 18.27 -34.55
N ALA A 411 11.68 19.14 -33.67
CA ALA A 411 13.10 19.23 -33.33
C ALA A 411 13.60 17.93 -32.68
N TRP A 412 12.87 17.43 -31.69
CA TRP A 412 13.14 16.19 -30.99
C TRP A 412 13.25 15.02 -31.96
N GLN A 413 12.29 14.83 -32.87
CA GLN A 413 12.35 13.72 -33.82
C GLN A 413 13.60 13.80 -34.74
N SER A 414 13.99 15.00 -35.16
CA SER A 414 15.21 15.21 -35.96
C SER A 414 16.49 14.94 -35.17
N LEU A 415 16.50 15.20 -33.87
CA LEU A 415 17.68 15.11 -33.02
C LEU A 415 17.80 13.77 -32.31
N ALA A 416 16.69 13.13 -31.97
CA ALA A 416 16.58 11.90 -31.18
C ALA A 416 16.77 10.63 -32.02
N VAL A 417 16.29 10.64 -33.27
CA VAL A 417 16.27 9.44 -34.13
C VAL A 417 17.60 9.33 -34.89
N SER A 418 18.20 8.14 -34.91
CA SER A 418 19.43 7.89 -35.65
C SER A 418 19.19 7.92 -37.17
N SER A 419 20.18 8.34 -37.95
CA SER A 419 20.07 8.69 -39.38
C SER A 419 20.33 7.52 -40.35
N ARG A 420 20.62 6.31 -39.86
CA ARG A 420 21.05 5.18 -40.70
C ARG A 420 19.86 4.35 -41.19
N SER A 421 19.64 4.32 -42.51
CA SER A 421 18.56 3.52 -43.12
C SER A 421 18.68 2.04 -42.77
N GLY A 422 17.62 1.45 -42.20
CA GLY A 422 17.52 0.01 -41.87
C GLY A 422 17.82 -0.35 -40.42
N SER A 423 18.32 0.58 -39.60
CA SER A 423 18.56 0.39 -38.16
C SER A 423 18.36 1.70 -37.37
N GLN A 424 17.43 2.52 -37.85
CA GLN A 424 17.02 3.73 -37.15
C GLN A 424 16.42 3.37 -35.79
N HIS A 425 16.77 4.15 -34.78
CA HIS A 425 16.32 3.97 -33.41
C HIS A 425 16.44 5.29 -32.66
N ILE A 426 15.76 5.36 -31.53
CA ILE A 426 15.86 6.49 -30.59
C ILE A 426 17.16 6.36 -29.78
N LYS A 427 17.98 7.39 -29.85
CA LYS A 427 19.28 7.47 -29.16
C LYS A 427 19.10 7.83 -27.69
N PHE A 428 20.04 7.45 -26.83
CA PHE A 428 20.05 7.90 -25.43
C PHE A 428 20.24 9.42 -25.32
N THR A 429 21.20 9.97 -26.06
CA THR A 429 21.40 11.43 -26.17
C THR A 429 21.43 11.89 -27.62
N TYR A 430 21.08 13.16 -27.88
CA TYR A 430 21.06 13.70 -29.24
C TYR A 430 22.42 13.62 -29.95
N GLN A 431 23.51 13.82 -29.22
CA GLN A 431 24.86 13.84 -29.78
C GLN A 431 25.47 12.45 -30.04
N ASP A 432 25.04 11.40 -29.33
CA ASP A 432 25.66 10.08 -29.46
C ASP A 432 24.86 9.18 -30.40
N THR A 433 25.32 9.10 -31.66
CA THR A 433 24.69 8.31 -32.72
C THR A 433 24.78 6.80 -32.54
N SER A 434 25.62 6.31 -31.62
CA SER A 434 25.74 4.88 -31.28
C SER A 434 24.94 4.48 -30.05
N SER A 435 24.51 5.45 -29.25
CA SER A 435 23.71 5.22 -28.06
C SER A 435 22.27 4.86 -28.38
N TRP A 436 21.58 4.21 -27.44
CA TRP A 436 20.18 3.80 -27.57
C TRP A 436 19.49 3.88 -26.21
N THR A 437 18.17 4.02 -26.21
CA THR A 437 17.36 3.98 -24.98
C THR A 437 16.04 3.26 -25.21
N LEU A 438 15.55 2.57 -24.18
CA LEU A 438 14.15 2.21 -24.12
C LEU A 438 13.35 3.50 -23.96
N ALA A 439 12.73 3.99 -25.04
CA ALA A 439 11.92 5.21 -25.06
C ALA A 439 10.60 5.10 -24.25
N TYR A 440 10.70 4.71 -22.98
CA TYR A 440 9.58 4.40 -22.09
C TYR A 440 8.67 5.60 -21.86
N ASN A 441 9.17 6.83 -21.96
CA ASN A 441 8.35 8.04 -21.80
C ASN A 441 7.38 8.28 -22.98
N LEU A 442 7.52 7.57 -24.09
CA LEU A 442 6.51 7.57 -25.16
C LEU A 442 5.18 6.94 -24.72
N TYR A 443 5.16 6.20 -23.61
CA TYR A 443 3.93 5.68 -23.02
C TYR A 443 2.95 6.81 -22.68
N ALA A 444 3.44 7.96 -22.19
CA ALA A 444 2.57 9.08 -21.82
C ALA A 444 1.82 9.66 -23.03
N ASP A 445 2.44 9.70 -24.22
CA ASP A 445 1.76 10.15 -25.44
C ASP A 445 0.62 9.20 -25.84
N ARG A 446 0.81 7.88 -25.64
CA ARG A 446 -0.25 6.88 -25.87
C ARG A 446 -1.35 6.95 -24.83
N LEU A 447 -1.00 7.03 -23.55
CA LEU A 447 -1.96 7.11 -22.44
C LEU A 447 -2.85 8.35 -22.56
N LEU A 448 -2.24 9.49 -22.86
CA LEU A 448 -2.94 10.77 -23.01
C LEU A 448 -3.43 11.00 -24.44
N GLU A 449 -3.26 10.06 -25.37
CA GLU A 449 -3.63 10.22 -26.78
C GLU A 449 -3.24 11.60 -27.35
N THR A 450 -2.08 12.13 -26.97
CA THR A 450 -1.67 13.49 -27.36
C THR A 450 -1.34 13.57 -28.85
N ASN A 451 -1.07 12.42 -29.47
CA ASN A 451 -0.76 12.26 -30.89
C ASN A 451 0.42 13.14 -31.36
N LEU A 452 1.35 13.45 -30.46
CA LEU A 452 2.59 14.14 -30.81
C LEU A 452 3.50 13.22 -31.61
N ILE A 453 3.51 11.94 -31.25
CA ILE A 453 4.36 10.94 -31.88
C ILE A 453 3.64 10.26 -33.03
N ASN A 454 4.25 10.29 -34.21
CA ASN A 454 3.68 9.62 -35.37
C ASN A 454 3.76 8.09 -35.21
N GLN A 455 2.69 7.39 -35.58
CA GLN A 455 2.61 5.92 -35.61
C GLN A 455 3.79 5.25 -36.35
N SER A 456 4.34 5.89 -37.38
CA SER A 456 5.51 5.37 -38.09
C SER A 456 6.75 5.27 -37.19
N LEU A 457 6.92 6.19 -36.22
CA LEU A 457 8.03 6.17 -35.28
C LEU A 457 7.85 5.06 -34.24
N TYR A 458 6.64 4.84 -33.73
CA TYR A 458 6.34 3.68 -32.88
C TYR A 458 6.64 2.36 -33.59
N SER A 459 6.24 2.25 -34.86
CA SER A 459 6.47 1.04 -35.66
C SER A 459 7.96 0.79 -35.90
N LEU A 460 8.71 1.84 -36.21
CA LEU A 460 10.17 1.81 -36.38
C LEU A 460 10.87 1.40 -35.09
N GLN A 461 10.50 2.01 -33.96
CA GLN A 461 11.10 1.70 -32.67
C GLN A 461 10.73 0.28 -32.20
N THR A 462 9.51 -0.19 -32.49
CA THR A 462 9.08 -1.58 -32.21
C THR A 462 9.96 -2.59 -32.95
N GLN A 463 10.26 -2.36 -34.23
CA GLN A 463 11.17 -3.23 -34.99
C GLN A 463 12.60 -3.22 -34.41
N TYR A 464 13.08 -2.07 -33.96
CA TYR A 464 14.38 -1.99 -33.30
C TYR A 464 14.39 -2.78 -31.98
N TYR A 465 13.35 -2.67 -31.15
CA TYR A 465 13.22 -3.47 -29.93
C TYR A 465 13.25 -4.97 -30.21
N GLN A 466 12.59 -5.43 -31.27
CA GLN A 466 12.63 -6.83 -31.67
C GLN A 466 14.08 -7.29 -31.92
N THR A 467 14.88 -6.50 -32.64
CA THR A 467 16.30 -6.85 -32.88
C THR A 467 17.13 -6.91 -31.59
N MET A 468 16.83 -6.04 -30.61
CA MET A 468 17.51 -6.08 -29.31
C MET A 468 17.11 -7.32 -28.51
N LEU A 469 15.82 -7.64 -28.44
CA LEU A 469 15.28 -8.83 -27.76
C LEU A 469 15.81 -10.14 -28.36
N GLU A 470 16.01 -10.19 -29.68
CA GLU A 470 16.62 -11.35 -30.36
C GLU A 470 18.13 -11.49 -30.09
N SER A 471 18.79 -10.43 -29.60
CA SER A 471 20.25 -10.38 -29.41
C SER A 471 20.72 -10.69 -27.98
N ILE A 472 19.82 -10.60 -26.99
CA ILE A 472 20.18 -10.86 -25.59
C ILE A 472 20.37 -12.37 -25.32
N PRO A 473 21.30 -12.75 -24.43
CA PRO A 473 21.47 -14.15 -24.04
C PRO A 473 20.22 -14.73 -23.36
N GLU A 474 20.06 -16.05 -23.42
CA GLU A 474 19.02 -16.74 -22.65
C GLU A 474 19.15 -16.41 -21.14
N ASN A 475 18.02 -16.25 -20.47
CA ASN A 475 17.92 -15.86 -19.05
C ASN A 475 18.50 -14.48 -18.70
N SER A 476 18.70 -13.60 -19.69
CA SER A 476 19.03 -12.18 -19.47
C SER A 476 17.81 -11.28 -19.70
N SER A 477 17.92 -10.03 -19.28
CA SER A 477 16.98 -8.94 -19.56
C SER A 477 17.66 -7.85 -20.38
N LEU A 478 16.92 -6.80 -20.70
CA LEU A 478 17.42 -5.60 -21.36
C LEU A 478 17.74 -4.52 -20.35
N GLU A 479 18.88 -3.87 -20.55
CA GLU A 479 19.18 -2.60 -19.93
C GLU A 479 18.16 -1.53 -20.37
N TYR A 480 17.88 -0.53 -19.53
CA TYR A 480 16.93 0.53 -19.91
C TYR A 480 17.52 1.54 -20.90
N ASP A 481 18.85 1.65 -21.00
CA ASP A 481 19.56 2.36 -22.05
C ASP A 481 21.05 1.98 -22.11
N SER A 482 21.77 2.51 -23.10
CA SER A 482 23.21 2.27 -23.29
C SER A 482 24.14 2.84 -22.19
N ASN A 483 23.60 3.57 -21.22
CA ASN A 483 24.30 4.18 -20.10
C ASN A 483 23.81 3.63 -18.73
N ALA A 484 22.95 2.61 -18.74
CA ALA A 484 22.39 1.95 -17.56
C ALA A 484 23.40 1.13 -16.75
N ASN A 485 24.60 0.89 -17.31
CA ASN A 485 25.69 0.15 -16.66
C ASN A 485 25.31 -1.28 -16.23
N GLY A 486 24.54 -1.99 -17.05
CA GLY A 486 24.15 -3.38 -16.76
C GLY A 486 22.86 -3.55 -15.96
N GLU A 487 22.10 -2.47 -15.71
CA GLU A 487 20.85 -2.52 -14.96
C GLU A 487 19.61 -2.57 -15.85
N ALA A 488 18.68 -3.45 -15.49
CA ALA A 488 17.31 -3.52 -16.01
C ALA A 488 16.33 -2.95 -14.97
N ASN A 489 15.16 -2.50 -15.45
CA ASN A 489 14.10 -1.98 -14.59
C ASN A 489 12.71 -2.42 -15.08
N ASP A 490 11.96 -3.12 -14.23
CA ASP A 490 10.64 -3.68 -14.57
C ASP A 490 9.62 -2.62 -14.98
N ALA A 491 9.70 -1.42 -14.38
CA ALA A 491 8.80 -0.32 -14.71
C ALA A 491 9.05 0.20 -16.14
N TRP A 492 10.33 0.39 -16.50
CA TRP A 492 10.73 0.86 -17.82
C TRP A 492 10.48 -0.18 -18.92
N LEU A 493 10.69 -1.46 -18.62
CA LEU A 493 10.32 -2.56 -19.52
C LEU A 493 8.80 -2.57 -19.78
N SER A 494 7.99 -2.37 -18.73
CA SER A 494 6.53 -2.36 -18.84
C SER A 494 5.99 -1.15 -19.61
N PHE A 495 6.51 0.05 -19.35
CA PHE A 495 6.19 1.23 -20.15
C PHE A 495 6.61 1.06 -21.61
N THR A 496 7.78 0.49 -21.86
CA THR A 496 8.23 0.19 -23.22
C THR A 496 7.33 -0.82 -23.91
N ALA A 497 6.90 -1.87 -23.22
CA ALA A 497 5.92 -2.83 -23.73
C ALA A 497 4.63 -2.13 -24.19
N ALA A 498 4.13 -1.17 -23.41
CA ALA A 498 2.96 -0.37 -23.74
C ALA A 498 3.18 0.56 -24.97
N THR A 499 4.42 0.82 -25.39
CA THR A 499 4.71 1.59 -26.62
C THR A 499 4.79 0.73 -27.89
N ALA A 500 4.91 -0.60 -27.74
CA ALA A 500 5.02 -1.50 -28.87
C ALA A 500 3.75 -1.53 -29.73
N THR A 501 3.93 -1.67 -31.04
CA THR A 501 2.84 -1.66 -32.03
C THR A 501 2.35 -3.05 -32.42
N ASP A 502 3.03 -4.10 -31.97
CA ASP A 502 2.63 -5.49 -32.18
C ASP A 502 2.67 -6.28 -30.86
N ALA A 503 1.85 -7.33 -30.80
CA ALA A 503 1.71 -8.16 -29.61
C ALA A 503 2.97 -8.98 -29.30
N THR A 504 3.76 -9.37 -30.31
CA THR A 504 4.96 -10.19 -30.12
C THR A 504 6.00 -9.41 -29.33
N THR A 505 6.35 -8.21 -29.78
CA THR A 505 7.33 -7.34 -29.11
C THR A 505 6.85 -6.94 -27.73
N ARG A 506 5.58 -6.53 -27.60
CA ARG A 506 4.98 -6.21 -26.30
C ARG A 506 5.11 -7.38 -25.32
N ASN A 507 4.68 -8.57 -25.73
CA ASN A 507 4.66 -9.74 -24.86
C ASN A 507 6.09 -10.18 -24.50
N SER A 508 7.06 -10.06 -25.41
CA SER A 508 8.48 -10.35 -25.11
C SER A 508 9.04 -9.47 -23.99
N PHE A 509 8.73 -8.17 -23.96
CA PHE A 509 9.11 -7.31 -22.84
C PHE A 509 8.46 -7.73 -21.51
N LEU A 510 7.16 -8.05 -21.54
CA LEU A 510 6.44 -8.50 -20.35
C LEU A 510 6.96 -9.86 -19.85
N SER A 511 7.42 -10.72 -20.77
CA SER A 511 8.10 -11.97 -20.42
C SER A 511 9.44 -11.73 -19.73
N LEU A 512 10.17 -10.65 -20.01
CA LEU A 512 11.39 -10.32 -19.26
C LEU A 512 11.09 -9.99 -17.79
N VAL A 513 10.02 -9.23 -17.54
CA VAL A 513 9.54 -8.92 -16.18
C VAL A 513 9.09 -10.19 -15.46
N TRP A 514 8.33 -11.04 -16.15
CA TRP A 514 7.89 -12.33 -15.59
C TRP A 514 9.05 -13.28 -15.31
N ASN A 515 10.02 -13.40 -16.21
CA ASN A 515 11.21 -14.24 -16.03
C ASN A 515 12.00 -13.78 -14.80
N HIS A 516 12.14 -12.48 -14.58
CA HIS A 516 12.78 -11.93 -13.39
C HIS A 516 11.98 -12.27 -12.12
N ALA A 517 10.69 -11.95 -12.09
CA ALA A 517 9.81 -12.17 -10.94
C ALA A 517 9.65 -13.66 -10.54
N SER A 518 9.71 -14.56 -11.52
CA SER A 518 9.55 -16.02 -11.32
C SER A 518 10.87 -16.77 -11.17
N SER A 519 12.02 -16.08 -11.23
CA SER A 519 13.33 -16.72 -11.09
C SER A 519 13.58 -17.19 -9.65
N ASN A 520 14.28 -18.32 -9.49
CA ASN A 520 14.79 -18.75 -8.19
C ASN A 520 16.05 -17.98 -7.76
N LEU A 521 16.44 -16.93 -8.50
CA LEU A 521 17.62 -16.12 -8.23
C LEU A 521 17.36 -15.03 -7.19
N THR A 522 16.09 -14.72 -6.95
CA THR A 522 15.66 -13.77 -5.92
C THR A 522 14.89 -14.53 -4.83
N ALA A 523 15.57 -14.87 -3.73
CA ALA A 523 14.91 -15.35 -2.50
C ALA A 523 14.22 -14.22 -1.71
N GLU A 524 14.11 -13.03 -2.31
CA GLU A 524 13.78 -11.77 -1.68
C GLU A 524 12.49 -11.16 -2.25
N VAL A 525 12.02 -10.08 -1.62
CA VAL A 525 10.83 -9.32 -2.03
C VAL A 525 11.02 -8.77 -3.46
N PHE A 526 10.05 -8.97 -4.35
CA PHE A 526 10.14 -8.57 -5.76
C PHE A 526 10.65 -7.12 -5.96
N PRO A 527 11.85 -6.91 -6.53
CA PRO A 527 12.45 -5.58 -6.70
C PRO A 527 12.11 -4.97 -8.06
N THR A 528 12.24 -3.65 -8.22
CA THR A 528 12.07 -3.00 -9.53
C THR A 528 13.34 -2.98 -10.38
N THR A 529 14.51 -2.99 -9.76
CA THR A 529 15.81 -2.86 -10.45
C THR A 529 16.70 -4.05 -10.14
N TYR A 530 17.37 -4.55 -11.18
CA TYR A 530 18.15 -5.77 -11.13
C TYR A 530 19.23 -5.77 -12.21
N GLY A 531 20.27 -6.61 -12.05
CA GLY A 531 21.31 -6.77 -13.06
C GLY A 531 20.75 -7.46 -14.31
N ALA A 532 20.77 -6.78 -15.46
CA ALA A 532 20.19 -7.28 -16.72
C ALA A 532 20.78 -8.63 -17.14
N GLY A 533 22.08 -8.84 -16.96
CA GLY A 533 22.75 -10.10 -17.31
C GLY A 533 22.75 -11.19 -16.23
N THR A 534 22.36 -10.86 -14.98
CA THR A 534 22.46 -11.79 -13.84
C THR A 534 21.12 -12.10 -13.17
N GLY A 535 20.11 -11.25 -13.32
CA GLY A 535 18.85 -11.36 -12.58
C GLY A 535 18.96 -10.98 -11.09
N ASN A 536 20.14 -10.58 -10.61
CA ASN A 536 20.33 -10.25 -9.20
C ASN A 536 19.64 -8.93 -8.86
N ALA A 537 18.78 -8.96 -7.84
CA ALA A 537 18.16 -7.77 -7.27
C ALA A 537 19.21 -6.72 -6.86
N THR A 538 19.00 -5.45 -7.23
CA THR A 538 19.86 -4.34 -6.81
C THR A 538 19.13 -3.39 -5.85
N GLN A 539 17.91 -2.96 -6.21
CA GLN A 539 17.12 -2.03 -5.40
C GLN A 539 15.62 -2.06 -5.74
N GLY A 540 14.81 -1.36 -4.95
CA GLY A 540 13.37 -1.21 -5.21
C GLY A 540 12.52 -2.38 -4.75
N PHE A 541 12.99 -3.12 -3.75
CA PHE A 541 12.24 -4.17 -3.04
C PHE A 541 10.87 -3.67 -2.57
N ALA A 542 9.77 -4.28 -3.02
CA ALA A 542 8.40 -3.83 -2.72
C ALA A 542 8.07 -2.40 -3.19
N SER A 543 8.81 -1.86 -4.15
CA SER A 543 8.54 -0.52 -4.66
C SER A 543 7.16 -0.45 -5.34
N PRO A 544 6.35 0.59 -5.04
CA PRO A 544 5.10 0.82 -5.75
C PRO A 544 5.29 1.20 -7.22
N ALA A 545 6.52 1.51 -7.68
CA ALA A 545 6.82 1.72 -9.09
C ALA A 545 6.50 0.49 -9.96
N GLN A 546 6.35 -0.70 -9.37
CA GLN A 546 5.82 -1.88 -10.06
C GLN A 546 4.39 -1.68 -10.62
N GLY A 547 3.67 -0.63 -10.20
CA GLY A 547 2.41 -0.24 -10.83
C GLY A 547 2.53 0.09 -12.33
N ALA A 548 3.74 0.32 -12.85
CA ALA A 548 4.01 0.50 -14.27
C ALA A 548 3.68 -0.76 -15.09
N ILE A 549 3.64 -1.94 -14.45
CA ILE A 549 3.20 -3.21 -15.06
C ILE A 549 1.77 -3.08 -15.61
N PHE A 550 0.92 -2.21 -15.05
CA PHE A 550 -0.44 -1.97 -15.55
C PHE A 550 -0.51 -1.14 -16.84
N ALA A 551 0.59 -0.58 -17.31
CA ALA A 551 0.61 0.32 -18.46
C ALA A 551 -0.07 -0.23 -19.74
N PRO A 552 0.12 -1.51 -20.14
CA PRO A 552 -0.64 -2.09 -21.25
C PRO A 552 -2.15 -2.08 -21.03
N LEU A 553 -2.63 -2.37 -19.82
CA LEU A 553 -4.06 -2.41 -19.49
C LEU A 553 -4.72 -1.03 -19.51
N THR A 554 -3.97 0.02 -19.16
CA THR A 554 -4.50 1.39 -19.15
C THR A 554 -4.76 1.97 -20.53
N LEU A 555 -4.17 1.40 -21.59
CA LEU A 555 -4.37 1.88 -22.96
C LEU A 555 -5.79 1.62 -23.49
N ASP A 556 -6.54 0.72 -22.85
CA ASP A 556 -7.94 0.42 -23.20
C ASP A 556 -8.95 1.24 -22.36
N LEU A 557 -8.48 2.13 -21.48
CA LEU A 557 -9.35 2.99 -20.69
C LEU A 557 -10.02 4.05 -21.56
N SER A 558 -11.30 4.30 -21.30
CA SER A 558 -12.06 5.32 -22.01
C SER A 558 -11.87 6.70 -21.36
N SER A 559 -11.48 7.68 -22.18
CA SER A 559 -11.44 9.08 -21.78
C SER A 559 -12.85 9.63 -21.51
N GLN A 560 -12.96 10.52 -20.53
CA GLN A 560 -14.20 11.24 -20.19
C GLN A 560 -14.07 12.73 -20.53
N THR A 561 -15.20 13.40 -20.74
CA THR A 561 -15.22 14.86 -20.85
C THR A 561 -14.87 15.48 -19.51
N ILE A 562 -13.84 16.34 -19.48
CA ILE A 562 -13.42 17.04 -18.28
C ILE A 562 -14.47 18.08 -17.91
N THR A 563 -14.96 18.01 -16.67
CA THR A 563 -15.92 18.94 -16.09
C THR A 563 -15.29 19.71 -14.94
N PHE A 564 -15.69 20.97 -14.78
CA PHE A 564 -15.15 21.86 -13.76
C PHE A 564 -16.24 22.26 -12.77
N PRO A 565 -15.93 22.34 -11.46
CA PRO A 565 -16.86 22.89 -10.49
C PRO A 565 -17.19 24.36 -10.83
N PRO A 566 -18.42 24.82 -10.57
CA PRO A 566 -18.77 26.22 -10.80
C PRO A 566 -17.88 27.14 -9.96
N PRO A 567 -17.50 28.32 -10.49
CA PRO A 567 -16.70 29.27 -9.74
C PRO A 567 -17.42 29.64 -8.44
N SER A 568 -16.74 29.47 -7.31
CA SER A 568 -17.23 29.91 -6.00
C SER A 568 -17.52 31.41 -6.07
N SER A 569 -18.80 31.79 -6.09
CA SER A 569 -19.20 33.19 -6.05
C SER A 569 -18.74 33.80 -4.74
N ILE A 570 -17.70 34.63 -4.79
CA ILE A 570 -17.38 35.58 -3.74
C ILE A 570 -18.54 36.58 -3.75
N GLU A 571 -19.49 36.46 -2.82
CA GLU A 571 -20.47 37.51 -2.56
C GLU A 571 -19.72 38.69 -1.93
N ASP A 572 -19.30 39.64 -2.78
CA ASP A 572 -19.00 40.99 -2.35
C ASP A 572 -20.29 41.62 -1.81
N SER A 573 -20.40 41.72 -0.49
CA SER A 573 -21.46 42.46 0.18
C SER A 573 -21.29 43.95 -0.08
N ASN A 574 -21.97 44.48 -1.10
CA ASN A 574 -22.28 45.91 -1.20
C ASN A 574 -23.77 46.10 -1.49
N GLU A 575 -24.41 46.85 -0.59
CA GLU A 575 -25.85 47.13 -0.54
C GLU A 575 -26.37 47.85 -1.80
N GLY A 576 -27.57 47.45 -2.23
CA GLY A 576 -28.37 48.17 -3.22
C GLY A 576 -29.65 47.41 -3.57
N GLY A 577 -30.71 47.58 -2.78
CA GLY A 577 -31.92 46.77 -2.89
C GLY A 577 -32.76 46.99 -4.15
N SER A 578 -33.37 45.92 -4.68
CA SER A 578 -34.83 45.78 -4.77
C SER A 578 -35.27 44.38 -5.24
N LYS A 579 -36.08 43.74 -4.39
CA LYS A 579 -37.25 42.87 -4.61
C LYS A 579 -37.28 41.73 -5.66
N ASN A 580 -37.67 40.56 -5.11
CA ASN A 580 -38.43 39.39 -5.61
C ASN A 580 -37.58 38.14 -5.88
N SER A 581 -37.92 36.90 -5.47
CA SER A 581 -38.96 36.36 -4.59
C SER A 581 -38.51 34.94 -4.19
N ILE A 582 -38.36 34.69 -2.90
CA ILE A 582 -38.11 33.35 -2.33
C ILE A 582 -39.46 32.82 -1.85
N GLY A 583 -39.86 31.65 -2.35
CA GLY A 583 -40.87 30.81 -1.73
C GLY A 583 -40.47 29.35 -1.91
N ALA A 584 -40.63 28.44 -0.95
CA ALA A 584 -40.97 28.53 0.46
C ALA A 584 -40.74 27.11 1.00
N ILE A 585 -39.75 26.91 1.87
CA ILE A 585 -39.68 25.75 2.77
C ILE A 585 -40.09 26.27 4.14
N VAL A 586 -41.36 26.13 4.53
CA VAL A 586 -41.78 26.10 5.95
C VAL A 586 -43.09 25.32 6.07
N GLY A 587 -43.07 24.27 6.90
CA GLY A 587 -44.30 23.63 7.36
C GLY A 587 -44.03 22.44 8.28
N GLY A 588 -43.80 22.68 9.58
CA GLY A 588 -43.78 21.58 10.57
C GLY A 588 -43.19 21.87 11.95
N VAL A 589 -43.61 22.93 12.66
CA VAL A 589 -43.20 23.16 14.07
C VAL A 589 -44.44 23.28 14.96
N VAL A 590 -44.92 22.16 15.52
CA VAL A 590 -45.61 22.10 16.85
C VAL A 590 -45.36 20.76 17.61
N GLY A 591 -44.53 19.82 17.13
CA GLY A 591 -44.29 18.55 17.84
C GLY A 591 -43.07 18.50 18.78
N GLY A 592 -42.10 19.42 18.63
CA GLY A 592 -40.75 19.26 19.19
C GLY A 592 -40.53 19.69 20.65
N VAL A 593 -41.46 20.44 21.25
CA VAL A 593 -41.20 21.08 22.56
C VAL A 593 -41.34 20.10 23.74
N VAL A 594 -42.12 19.02 23.60
CA VAL A 594 -42.27 18.00 24.67
C VAL A 594 -41.11 17.00 24.66
N GLY A 595 -40.56 16.67 23.48
CA GLY A 595 -39.41 15.77 23.34
C GLY A 595 -38.10 16.37 23.87
N PHE A 596 -37.89 17.67 23.66
CA PHE A 596 -36.66 18.33 24.10
C PHE A 596 -36.53 18.40 25.64
N ILE A 597 -37.65 18.56 26.36
CA ILE A 597 -37.65 18.61 27.84
C ILE A 597 -37.29 17.24 28.44
N ALA A 598 -37.72 16.13 27.82
CA ALA A 598 -37.39 14.78 28.28
C ALA A 598 -35.88 14.46 28.12
N VAL A 599 -35.27 14.92 27.03
CA VAL A 599 -33.84 14.71 26.76
C VAL A 599 -32.95 15.52 27.72
N VAL A 600 -33.34 16.75 28.05
CA VAL A 600 -32.62 17.60 29.00
C VAL A 600 -32.67 17.03 30.42
N LEU A 601 -33.82 16.48 30.85
CA LEU A 601 -33.96 15.85 32.18
C LEU A 601 -33.14 14.56 32.30
N ALA A 602 -33.04 13.76 31.22
CA ALA A 602 -32.19 12.57 31.19
C ALA A 602 -30.70 12.94 31.27
N GLY A 603 -30.26 13.98 30.54
CA GLY A 603 -28.88 14.46 30.58
C GLY A 603 -28.46 14.97 31.98
N PHE A 604 -29.36 15.65 32.68
CA PHE A 604 -29.09 16.15 34.03
C PHE A 604 -28.88 15.01 35.05
N PHE A 605 -29.61 13.90 34.92
CA PHE A 605 -29.48 12.77 35.84
C PHE A 605 -28.18 11.98 35.64
N VAL A 606 -27.70 11.88 34.39
CA VAL A 606 -26.41 11.22 34.06
C VAL A 606 -25.23 12.07 34.54
N TRP A 607 -25.30 13.39 34.35
CA TRP A 607 -24.25 14.32 34.80
C TRP A 607 -24.11 14.35 36.33
N ARG A 608 -25.22 14.29 37.07
CA ARG A 608 -25.18 14.27 38.55
C ARG A 608 -24.51 13.01 39.11
N ARG A 609 -24.53 11.89 38.37
CA ARG A 609 -23.93 10.61 38.79
C ARG A 609 -22.41 10.57 38.56
N SER A 610 -21.86 11.32 37.59
CA SER A 610 -20.41 11.31 37.29
C SER A 610 -19.58 12.19 38.23
N GLN A 611 -20.18 13.23 38.83
CA GLN A 611 -19.51 14.14 39.76
C GLN A 611 -19.15 13.48 41.11
N GLN A 612 -19.85 12.42 41.54
CA GLN A 612 -19.55 11.75 42.81
C GLN A 612 -18.26 10.89 42.77
N SER A 613 -17.82 10.45 41.58
CA SER A 613 -16.64 9.57 41.44
C SER A 613 -15.30 10.32 41.40
N ARG A 614 -15.31 11.65 41.20
CA ARG A 614 -14.09 12.46 41.00
C ARG A 614 -13.39 12.91 42.29
N ARG A 615 -13.98 12.71 43.47
CA ARG A 615 -13.43 13.18 44.76
C ARG A 615 -12.45 12.22 45.45
N LEU A 616 -12.11 11.08 44.85
CA LEU A 616 -11.31 10.02 45.49
C LEU A 616 -9.86 9.89 45.00
N LEU A 617 -9.44 10.63 43.96
CA LEU A 617 -8.16 10.42 43.26
C LEU A 617 -7.06 11.46 43.55
N GLU A 618 -7.29 12.39 44.48
CA GLU A 618 -6.43 13.56 44.67
C GLU A 618 -5.34 13.40 45.75
N LYS A 619 -5.02 12.17 46.22
CA LYS A 619 -4.25 12.02 47.47
C LYS A 619 -2.80 11.52 47.44
N ASP A 620 -2.29 10.82 46.43
CA ASP A 620 -1.01 10.11 46.60
C ASP A 620 0.00 10.35 45.47
N ALA A 621 0.76 11.45 45.57
CA ALA A 621 1.95 11.72 44.74
C ALA A 621 3.12 12.17 45.63
N CYS A 622 4.14 11.33 45.82
CA CYS A 622 5.43 11.75 46.41
C CYS A 622 6.58 10.76 46.10
N LEU A 623 7.72 11.31 45.60
CA LEU A 623 9.13 10.85 45.68
C LEU A 623 9.62 9.74 44.70
N GLU A 624 10.44 10.08 43.69
CA GLU A 624 11.94 10.22 43.65
C GLU A 624 12.69 8.86 43.56
N SER A 625 13.30 8.53 42.40
CA SER A 625 14.67 8.84 41.93
C SER A 625 15.77 7.94 42.50
N SER A 626 16.51 7.20 41.64
CA SER A 626 17.98 7.30 41.47
C SER A 626 18.64 6.11 40.73
N HIS A 627 19.75 6.43 40.08
CA HIS A 627 20.52 5.70 39.05
C HIS A 627 21.47 4.59 39.56
N ALA A 628 21.90 3.67 38.68
CA ALA A 628 23.32 3.46 38.29
C ALA A 628 23.52 2.32 37.25
N ARG A 629 24.71 2.33 36.65
CA ARG A 629 25.19 1.80 35.36
C ARG A 629 25.88 0.39 35.43
N PRO A 630 26.28 -0.21 34.29
CA PRO A 630 26.39 -1.67 34.10
C PRO A 630 27.83 -2.23 34.07
N PHE A 631 27.97 -3.56 34.10
CA PHE A 631 29.16 -4.26 33.59
C PHE A 631 28.83 -5.59 32.88
N GLN A 632 29.70 -5.92 31.92
CA GLN A 632 29.66 -7.01 30.93
C GLN A 632 30.00 -8.40 31.52
N TYR A 633 29.58 -9.45 30.81
CA TYR A 633 29.76 -10.86 31.16
C TYR A 633 30.43 -11.66 30.02
N GLU A 634 31.34 -12.57 30.40
CA GLU A 634 31.83 -13.70 29.59
C GLU A 634 31.23 -15.00 30.15
N ALA A 635 30.69 -15.83 29.25
CA ALA A 635 30.11 -17.15 29.57
C ALA A 635 31.18 -18.24 29.65
N PRO A 636 30.93 -19.36 30.37
CA PRO A 636 30.56 -20.57 29.60
C PRO A 636 29.69 -21.65 30.31
N LEU A 637 28.93 -22.35 29.46
CA LEU A 637 28.66 -23.80 29.37
C LEU A 637 28.16 -24.63 30.59
N GLY A 638 26.90 -25.10 30.45
CA GLY A 638 26.51 -26.52 30.41
C GLY A 638 26.27 -27.29 31.73
N VAL A 639 25.12 -27.97 31.84
CA VAL A 639 24.90 -29.39 32.23
C VAL A 639 23.39 -29.66 32.52
N SER A 640 22.99 -30.90 32.25
CA SER A 640 21.71 -31.63 32.24
C SER A 640 21.00 -31.93 33.59
N GLY A 641 19.69 -32.24 33.52
CA GLY A 641 19.10 -33.44 34.18
C GLY A 641 17.92 -33.26 35.17
N GLU A 642 16.76 -33.82 34.78
CA GLU A 642 15.69 -34.55 35.53
C GLU A 642 14.83 -33.95 36.68
N ASP A 643 13.50 -34.21 36.54
CA ASP A 643 12.50 -34.72 37.53
C ASP A 643 11.16 -33.96 37.71
N LEU A 644 10.05 -34.73 37.62
CA LEU A 644 8.62 -34.44 37.87
C LEU A 644 8.20 -34.99 39.26
N PRO A 645 7.12 -34.51 39.94
CA PRO A 645 5.79 -35.17 39.81
C PRO A 645 4.51 -34.32 40.10
N GLU A 646 3.37 -35.00 39.89
CA GLU A 646 1.92 -34.69 39.90
C GLU A 646 1.28 -33.99 41.12
N HIS A 647 0.14 -33.28 40.90
CA HIS A 647 -1.18 -33.58 41.51
C HIS A 647 -2.31 -32.66 40.96
N VAL A 648 -3.44 -33.26 40.54
CA VAL A 648 -4.67 -32.61 40.03
C VAL A 648 -5.77 -32.58 41.11
N GLN A 649 -6.49 -31.45 41.24
CA GLN A 649 -7.83 -31.40 41.84
C GLN A 649 -8.78 -30.52 41.00
N LEU A 650 -9.94 -31.10 40.65
CA LEU A 650 -11.05 -30.47 39.92
C LEU A 650 -11.84 -29.49 40.80
N PHE A 651 -12.20 -28.32 40.24
CA PHE A 651 -13.39 -27.56 40.64
C PHE A 651 -14.15 -27.06 39.39
N ALA A 652 -15.47 -27.23 39.41
CA ALA A 652 -16.38 -26.80 38.35
C ALA A 652 -16.65 -25.28 38.42
N PRO A 653 -16.83 -24.55 37.30
CA PRO A 653 -17.16 -23.14 37.33
C PRO A 653 -18.67 -22.86 37.29
N LEU A 654 -19.07 -21.91 38.15
CA LEU A 654 -20.38 -21.25 38.17
C LEU A 654 -20.47 -20.25 37.01
N THR A 655 -21.45 -20.40 36.13
CA THR A 655 -21.74 -19.48 35.02
C THR A 655 -22.63 -18.31 35.45
N SER A 656 -22.36 -17.11 34.91
CA SER A 656 -23.07 -15.86 35.24
C SER A 656 -24.37 -15.67 34.42
N GLN A 657 -25.36 -15.05 35.06
CA GLN A 657 -26.75 -14.89 34.59
C GLN A 657 -26.95 -14.06 33.29
N LYS A 658 -25.93 -13.34 32.80
CA LYS A 658 -26.08 -12.45 31.62
C LYS A 658 -26.06 -13.17 30.27
N LEU A 659 -25.52 -14.38 30.20
CA LEU A 659 -25.48 -15.17 28.96
C LEU A 659 -26.82 -15.86 28.62
N ARG A 660 -27.72 -15.99 29.60
CA ARG A 660 -29.02 -16.65 29.41
C ARG A 660 -30.01 -15.82 28.59
N GLY A 661 -29.84 -14.49 28.57
CA GLY A 661 -30.77 -13.59 27.88
C GLY A 661 -30.61 -13.54 26.36
N HIS A 662 -29.39 -13.73 25.84
CA HIS A 662 -29.13 -13.69 24.39
C HIS A 662 -29.42 -15.03 23.69
N LEU A 663 -29.29 -16.17 24.40
CA LEU A 663 -29.53 -17.50 23.83
C LEU A 663 -31.02 -17.89 23.76
N GLN A 664 -31.91 -17.15 24.40
CA GLN A 664 -33.34 -17.50 24.48
C GLN A 664 -34.20 -16.92 23.36
N VAL A 665 -33.64 -16.05 22.50
CA VAL A 665 -34.38 -15.37 21.42
C VAL A 665 -34.29 -16.11 20.07
N GLN A 666 -33.38 -17.08 19.92
CA GLN A 666 -33.16 -17.78 18.64
C GLN A 666 -33.70 -19.23 18.56
N ALA A 667 -34.31 -19.76 19.62
CA ALA A 667 -34.76 -21.16 19.67
C ALA A 667 -36.29 -21.31 19.72
N LEU A 668 -37.06 -20.71 18.81
CA LEU A 668 -38.49 -20.99 18.64
C LEU A 668 -38.95 -20.82 17.18
N ALA A 669 -38.68 -21.83 16.34
CA ALA A 669 -39.35 -22.19 15.07
C ALA A 669 -38.51 -23.35 14.48
N LEU A 670 -38.95 -24.56 14.12
CA LEU A 670 -40.20 -25.20 13.70
C LEU A 670 -39.99 -26.76 13.79
N PRO A 671 -40.97 -27.63 13.46
CA PRO A 671 -41.20 -28.90 14.17
C PRO A 671 -40.57 -30.17 13.57
N ILE A 672 -40.54 -31.17 14.45
CA ILE A 672 -40.12 -32.57 14.34
C ILE A 672 -40.91 -33.35 13.27
N SER A 673 -40.20 -34.19 12.48
CA SER A 673 -40.77 -35.37 11.81
C SER A 673 -39.84 -36.58 11.99
N SER A 674 -40.47 -37.74 12.14
CA SER A 674 -39.94 -39.00 12.69
C SER A 674 -39.86 -40.14 11.65
N GLY A 675 -38.89 -41.05 11.83
CA GLY A 675 -38.84 -42.41 11.23
C GLY A 675 -37.95 -42.49 9.97
N GLN A 676 -37.15 -43.52 9.69
CA GLN A 676 -37.12 -44.93 10.11
C GLN A 676 -35.70 -45.55 10.04
N THR A 677 -35.59 -46.65 10.80
CA THR A 677 -34.58 -47.70 11.03
C THR A 677 -34.07 -48.53 9.81
N VAL A 678 -32.76 -48.83 9.70
CA VAL A 678 -32.05 -50.17 9.89
C VAL A 678 -31.56 -50.85 8.57
N PRO A 679 -30.50 -51.70 8.48
CA PRO A 679 -29.13 -51.71 9.06
C PRO A 679 -27.97 -52.25 8.12
N SER A 680 -26.75 -52.24 8.66
CA SER A 680 -25.50 -53.02 8.48
C SER A 680 -25.33 -54.19 7.47
N THR A 681 -24.12 -54.28 6.87
CA THR A 681 -23.12 -55.41 6.87
C THR A 681 -21.92 -55.04 5.96
N SER A 682 -20.68 -54.84 6.44
CA SER A 682 -19.60 -55.82 6.71
C SER A 682 -19.05 -56.57 5.48
N GLN A 683 -17.81 -56.28 5.05
CA GLN A 683 -16.75 -57.27 4.76
C GLN A 683 -15.44 -56.62 4.26
N GLU A 684 -14.38 -56.78 5.07
CA GLU A 684 -12.95 -56.90 4.70
C GLU A 684 -12.66 -58.36 4.25
N PRO A 685 -11.43 -58.83 3.90
CA PRO A 685 -10.11 -58.24 3.53
C PRO A 685 -9.54 -59.01 2.28
N PRO A 686 -8.24 -59.34 2.04
CA PRO A 686 -6.94 -58.92 2.62
C PRO A 686 -5.78 -58.64 1.61
N SER A 687 -4.67 -58.25 2.24
CA SER A 687 -3.29 -57.97 1.83
C SER A 687 -2.43 -59.15 1.34
N ILE A 688 -1.36 -58.86 0.58
CA ILE A 688 -0.14 -59.69 0.45
C ILE A 688 1.12 -58.79 0.38
N SER A 689 2.16 -59.23 1.09
CA SER A 689 3.52 -58.70 1.25
C SER A 689 4.53 -59.56 0.48
N THR A 690 5.68 -59.00 0.08
CA THR A 690 6.97 -59.72 0.06
C THR A 690 8.18 -58.78 0.10
N GLN A 691 9.16 -59.12 0.95
CA GLN A 691 10.53 -58.59 1.09
C GLN A 691 11.54 -59.34 0.20
N GLU A 692 12.74 -58.76 0.00
CA GLU A 692 14.12 -59.31 0.18
C GLU A 692 15.16 -58.47 -0.63
N THR A 693 16.03 -57.67 0.01
CA THR A 693 17.46 -57.87 0.39
C THR A 693 18.49 -58.12 -0.73
N HIS A 694 19.51 -57.23 -0.85
CA HIS A 694 20.97 -57.52 -0.75
C HIS A 694 21.88 -56.32 -1.17
N SER A 695 22.94 -56.06 -0.40
CA SER A 695 24.14 -55.22 -0.72
C SER A 695 25.38 -56.13 -0.87
N PRO A 696 26.56 -55.71 -1.41
CA PRO A 696 27.52 -54.88 -0.65
C PRO A 696 28.55 -53.98 -1.43
N SER A 697 29.26 -53.13 -0.67
CA SER A 697 30.68 -52.68 -0.81
C SER A 697 31.08 -51.29 -1.38
N ALA A 698 31.51 -50.45 -0.42
CA ALA A 698 32.43 -49.30 -0.28
C ALA A 698 33.45 -48.85 -1.37
N ILE A 699 33.69 -47.52 -1.48
CA ILE A 699 34.86 -46.73 -0.94
C ILE A 699 34.84 -45.24 -1.44
N ASN A 700 34.97 -44.31 -0.49
CA ASN A 700 35.44 -42.89 -0.47
C ASN A 700 35.07 -41.86 -1.57
N SER A 701 34.42 -40.74 -1.16
CA SER A 701 35.08 -39.41 -0.98
C SER A 701 34.13 -38.31 -0.50
N SER A 702 34.65 -37.44 0.39
CA SER A 702 34.35 -36.00 0.57
C SER A 702 32.95 -35.51 1.01
N ARG A 703 32.98 -34.79 2.15
CA ARG A 703 32.05 -33.78 2.68
C ARG A 703 31.04 -33.19 1.67
N GLU A 704 29.75 -33.40 1.91
CA GLU A 704 28.66 -32.60 1.37
C GLU A 704 28.16 -31.60 2.43
N ALA A 705 28.11 -30.33 2.02
CA ALA A 705 27.38 -29.28 2.68
C ALA A 705 25.88 -29.42 2.32
N THR A 706 25.01 -29.37 3.33
CA THR A 706 23.56 -29.42 3.17
C THR A 706 23.02 -28.20 2.44
N SER A 707 22.15 -28.47 1.46
CA SER A 707 21.57 -27.54 0.48
C SER A 707 20.51 -26.58 1.04
N PRO A 708 20.31 -25.40 0.41
CA PRO A 708 19.19 -24.49 0.62
C PRO A 708 18.00 -24.90 -0.26
N ALA A 709 17.07 -25.70 0.27
CA ALA A 709 15.91 -26.19 -0.47
C ALA A 709 14.54 -25.77 0.11
N SER A 710 14.51 -25.02 1.21
CA SER A 710 13.25 -24.62 1.86
C SER A 710 12.56 -23.43 1.20
N ASP A 711 13.31 -22.49 0.63
CA ASP A 711 12.75 -21.17 0.28
C ASP A 711 12.23 -21.09 -1.16
N MET A 712 12.64 -22.01 -2.06
CA MET A 712 12.06 -22.14 -3.41
C MET A 712 10.63 -22.69 -3.41
N SER A 713 10.17 -23.26 -2.29
CA SER A 713 8.84 -23.86 -2.21
C SER A 713 7.73 -22.81 -2.03
N GLY A 714 8.04 -21.66 -1.40
CA GLY A 714 7.04 -20.63 -1.07
C GLY A 714 6.46 -19.92 -2.28
N LEU A 715 7.31 -19.26 -3.08
CA LEU A 715 6.85 -18.46 -4.23
C LEU A 715 6.29 -19.36 -5.36
N ARG A 716 6.93 -20.50 -5.60
CA ARG A 716 6.46 -21.48 -6.60
C ARG A 716 5.13 -22.11 -6.18
N ALA A 717 4.91 -22.33 -4.88
CA ALA A 717 3.61 -22.76 -4.37
C ALA A 717 2.56 -21.65 -4.43
N GLU A 718 2.91 -20.39 -4.19
CA GLU A 718 1.98 -19.25 -4.32
C GLU A 718 1.55 -19.07 -5.79
N MET A 719 2.50 -19.13 -6.73
CA MET A 719 2.24 -19.09 -8.18
C MET A 719 1.42 -20.29 -8.67
N GLU A 720 1.70 -21.49 -8.18
CA GLU A 720 0.94 -22.70 -8.51
C GLU A 720 -0.45 -22.71 -7.85
N ASN A 721 -0.59 -22.14 -6.65
CA ASN A 721 -1.88 -21.93 -6.00
C ASN A 721 -2.72 -20.89 -6.75
N LEU A 722 -2.11 -19.81 -7.24
CA LEU A 722 -2.76 -18.84 -8.13
C LEU A 722 -3.19 -19.51 -9.45
N ARG A 723 -2.35 -20.33 -10.06
CA ARG A 723 -2.69 -21.13 -11.25
C ARG A 723 -3.91 -22.03 -10.99
N ARG A 724 -3.95 -22.71 -9.83
CA ARG A 724 -5.09 -23.56 -9.42
C ARG A 724 -6.35 -22.77 -9.13
N ALA A 725 -6.24 -21.60 -8.51
CA ALA A 725 -7.38 -20.72 -8.26
C ALA A 725 -8.00 -20.24 -9.59
N VAL A 726 -7.16 -19.89 -10.57
CA VAL A 726 -7.60 -19.51 -11.92
C VAL A 726 -8.24 -20.69 -12.67
N GLU A 727 -7.72 -21.91 -12.52
CA GLU A 727 -8.31 -23.12 -13.10
C GLU A 727 -9.66 -23.51 -12.47
N GLN A 728 -9.87 -23.19 -11.18
CA GLN A 728 -11.14 -23.43 -10.48
C GLN A 728 -12.26 -22.43 -10.84
N ILE A 729 -11.93 -21.30 -11.45
CA ILE A 729 -12.91 -20.28 -11.89
C ILE A 729 -13.57 -20.67 -13.24
N ALA A 730 -13.10 -21.71 -13.92
CA ALA A 730 -13.72 -22.22 -15.14
C ALA A 730 -14.90 -23.19 -14.85
N ALA A 731 -16.11 -22.63 -14.96
CA ALA A 731 -17.44 -23.25 -15.05
C ALA A 731 -18.19 -23.55 -13.73
N PRO A 732 -19.33 -22.86 -13.46
CA PRO A 732 -20.32 -23.36 -12.51
C PRO A 732 -21.04 -24.59 -13.09
N PRO A 733 -21.33 -25.65 -12.31
CA PRO A 733 -22.11 -26.76 -12.80
C PRO A 733 -23.56 -26.33 -13.09
N GLU A 734 -24.04 -26.68 -14.28
CA GLU A 734 -25.46 -26.61 -14.64
C GLU A 734 -26.29 -27.42 -13.63
N TYR A 735 -27.25 -26.77 -12.98
CA TYR A 735 -28.29 -27.46 -12.23
C TYR A 735 -29.25 -28.12 -13.23
N VAL A 736 -29.31 -29.45 -13.20
CA VAL A 736 -30.36 -30.22 -13.88
C VAL A 736 -31.15 -31.00 -12.83
N GLY A 737 -32.46 -30.71 -12.76
CA GLY A 737 -33.52 -31.62 -12.30
C GLY A 737 -33.78 -31.70 -10.81
#